data_AF-M1XS43-F1
#
_entry.id   AF-M1XS43-F1
#
_cell.length_a   1.000
_cell.length_b   1.000
_cell.length_c   1.000
_cell.angle_alpha   90.00
_cell.angle_beta   90.00
_cell.angle_gamma   90.00
#
_symmetry.space_group_name_H-M   'P 1'
#
loop_
_entity.id
_entity.type
_entity.pdbx_description
1 polymer ?
#
loop_
_entity_poly.entity_id
_entity_poly.type
_entity_poly.pdbx_seq_one_letter_code
_entity_poly.pdbx_strand_id
1 'polypeptide(L)'
;MNSSTQRTLTIGGLVVAAAAIGAVVFVVTGTTEVVWGTMISLPIIIVVGVAVYVRGLITRSKTSEQQYVRKRGRSVAEDFQNHLRTLDELRDSYPDWSPNIEARTNSLVADFQNQGVKIQPDSGAFELTSGIDNADVQEFERLETEVERFHDEFEELFREFVRSEINETEEQIANLSDVDLIVSVPTASEPPATDPIPAYQDTLSHTREQADDAVETAIETIREMTRGDMRPEDVDAIEQELEAASNAADKHDYNKTVDSVLDARDRLRDQFSGSFEVERERLSNLLDAVLKSNVDEYVDAEQIDLITEMDQRVDSLDSALELAELMRMQNQLRETCVSILRSMESDLNGAVKTLRSAETPDGYYNEPAVVDESLGSKVADIDDLERFTAEWADAAARLTDALETASTKASVIGAYDDLAGTIETKLNQTGEVTADDLPVRHAEEFLGLYNRRNPSVEFDPAQVLLRRGDVEQYDLTVDLQYEHGGESRQATIEINGGVYSETKMVETHVAASVEFTDIPQGEYTLSADPGASKFGTIKRELVIEDDLSVSIKFSERSPRERLCSGIDQDMTEYLPAIESQVSSRFREQGYVSASMDLPVQDEYGPCLIAIWGEQSEHDVAEFNDDVVVYDRSQVRRELENTVQYNIEPGDELQFSDARNNFLSVPVPDETIREMIGDLQTDDDVTTTKTAIKME
;
A
#
# COMPACT_ATOMS: atom_id res chain seq x y z
N MET A 1 54.74 -12.76 60.55
CA MET A 1 55.53 -14.01 60.70
C MET A 1 54.70 -15.02 61.46
N ASN A 2 54.12 -16.01 60.77
CA ASN A 2 53.60 -17.25 61.36
C ASN A 2 53.31 -18.30 60.28
N SER A 3 53.91 -19.49 60.48
CA SER A 3 53.59 -20.88 60.06
C SER A 3 52.87 -21.27 58.75
N SER A 4 52.43 -20.37 57.86
CA SER A 4 51.79 -20.76 56.58
C SER A 4 52.77 -20.84 55.40
N THR A 5 53.96 -20.25 55.49
CA THR A 5 54.95 -20.25 54.38
C THR A 5 55.84 -21.50 54.34
N GLN A 6 55.78 -22.37 55.34
CA GLN A 6 56.66 -23.55 55.44
C GLN A 6 56.05 -24.85 54.89
N ARG A 7 54.76 -24.86 54.54
CA ARG A 7 54.08 -26.01 53.90
C ARG A 7 53.89 -25.88 52.39
N THR A 8 53.93 -24.67 51.84
CA THR A 8 53.82 -24.45 50.38
C THR A 8 55.17 -24.61 49.65
N LEU A 9 56.30 -24.55 50.36
CA LEU A 9 57.65 -24.77 49.82
C LEU A 9 58.07 -26.25 49.73
N THR A 10 57.31 -27.18 50.33
CA THR A 10 57.66 -28.62 50.36
C THR A 10 57.14 -29.41 49.16
N ILE A 11 56.04 -28.98 48.52
CA ILE A 11 55.55 -29.59 47.27
C ILE A 11 56.27 -29.00 46.05
N GLY A 12 56.48 -27.67 46.01
CA GLY A 12 57.26 -27.02 44.96
C GLY A 12 58.73 -27.47 44.91
N GLY A 13 59.34 -27.75 46.08
CA GLY A 13 60.71 -28.27 46.16
C GLY A 13 60.88 -29.70 45.63
N LEU A 14 59.86 -30.54 45.71
CA LEU A 14 59.90 -31.93 45.22
C LEU A 14 59.83 -32.00 43.68
N VAL A 15 59.08 -31.09 43.06
CA VAL A 15 58.97 -31.00 41.59
C VAL A 15 60.27 -30.46 40.98
N VAL A 16 60.90 -29.46 41.63
CA VAL A 16 62.19 -28.90 41.18
C VAL A 16 63.35 -29.90 41.38
N ALA A 17 63.34 -30.68 42.47
CA ALA A 17 64.34 -31.74 42.68
C ALA A 17 64.19 -32.90 41.68
N ALA A 18 62.96 -33.30 41.34
CA ALA A 18 62.70 -34.32 40.32
C ALA A 18 63.14 -33.86 38.91
N ALA A 19 62.90 -32.59 38.57
CA ALA A 19 63.34 -32.00 37.32
C ALA A 19 64.88 -31.88 37.24
N ALA A 20 65.56 -31.55 38.35
CA ALA A 20 67.01 -31.48 38.40
C ALA A 20 67.70 -32.85 38.28
N ILE A 21 67.13 -33.90 38.87
CA ILE A 21 67.63 -35.27 38.73
C ILE A 21 67.43 -35.77 37.29
N GLY A 22 66.29 -35.46 36.66
CA GLY A 22 66.04 -35.76 35.26
C GLY A 22 67.00 -35.04 34.30
N ALA A 23 67.32 -33.77 34.59
CA ALA A 23 68.26 -32.98 33.77
C ALA A 23 69.71 -33.47 33.90
N VAL A 24 70.16 -33.88 35.09
CA VAL A 24 71.53 -34.39 35.31
C VAL A 24 71.73 -35.76 34.65
N VAL A 25 70.70 -36.62 34.64
CA VAL A 25 70.77 -37.93 33.96
C VAL A 25 70.76 -37.77 32.43
N PHE A 26 70.03 -36.79 31.91
CA PHE A 26 69.97 -36.52 30.47
C PHE A 26 71.28 -35.96 29.89
N VAL A 27 72.04 -35.19 30.68
CA VAL A 27 73.30 -34.56 30.23
C VAL A 27 74.50 -35.51 30.26
N VAL A 28 74.48 -36.57 31.09
CA VAL A 28 75.65 -37.46 31.29
C VAL A 28 75.67 -38.67 30.36
N THR A 29 74.54 -39.14 29.83
CA THR A 29 74.49 -40.36 29.01
C THR A 29 73.68 -40.15 27.73
N GLY A 30 74.32 -39.55 26.72
CA GLY A 30 73.75 -39.48 25.38
C GLY A 30 73.81 -40.84 24.68
N THR A 31 72.67 -41.55 24.59
CA THR A 31 72.20 -42.43 23.49
C THR A 31 71.09 -43.37 23.94
N THR A 32 70.36 -43.88 22.95
CA THR A 32 69.01 -44.47 22.90
C THR A 32 68.80 -45.85 23.55
N GLU A 33 69.21 -46.05 24.81
CA GLU A 33 68.80 -47.23 25.62
C GLU A 33 68.22 -46.86 27.00
N VAL A 34 67.23 -45.96 27.04
CA VAL A 34 66.67 -45.43 28.31
C VAL A 34 65.22 -45.84 28.60
N VAL A 35 64.53 -46.51 27.67
CA VAL A 35 63.10 -46.87 27.88
C VAL A 35 62.92 -48.00 28.90
N TRP A 36 63.88 -48.91 29.05
CA TRP A 36 63.79 -50.00 30.04
C TRP A 36 64.38 -49.65 31.42
N GLY A 37 65.25 -48.65 31.51
CA GLY A 37 65.82 -48.19 32.78
C GLY A 37 64.90 -47.28 33.59
N THR A 38 64.05 -46.48 32.92
CA THR A 38 63.14 -45.51 33.57
C THR A 38 61.82 -46.13 34.03
N MET A 39 61.30 -47.14 33.32
CA MET A 39 60.03 -47.79 33.71
C MET A 39 60.15 -48.66 34.98
N ILE A 40 61.35 -49.13 35.32
CA ILE A 40 61.59 -49.97 36.52
C ILE A 40 62.16 -49.14 37.69
N SER A 41 62.97 -48.12 37.44
CA SER A 41 63.64 -47.37 38.52
C SER A 41 62.76 -46.30 39.19
N LEU A 42 61.85 -45.66 38.47
CA LEU A 42 60.96 -44.63 39.05
C LEU A 42 59.93 -45.22 40.03
N PRO A 43 59.27 -46.35 39.74
CA PRO A 43 58.41 -47.03 40.72
C PRO A 43 59.21 -47.54 41.91
N ILE A 44 60.43 -48.06 41.72
CA ILE A 44 61.25 -48.55 42.83
C ILE A 44 61.78 -47.41 43.70
N ILE A 45 62.15 -46.25 43.14
CA ILE A 45 62.59 -45.08 43.94
C ILE A 45 61.41 -44.42 44.64
N ILE A 46 60.21 -44.39 44.04
CA ILE A 46 58.99 -43.92 44.72
C ILE A 46 58.56 -44.93 45.79
N VAL A 47 58.61 -46.24 45.54
CA VAL A 47 58.26 -47.27 46.53
C VAL A 47 59.31 -47.38 47.65
N VAL A 48 60.61 -47.26 47.37
CA VAL A 48 61.67 -47.23 48.38
C VAL A 48 61.70 -45.87 49.10
N GLY A 49 61.45 -44.77 48.40
CA GLY A 49 61.34 -43.43 48.96
C GLY A 49 60.12 -43.28 49.88
N VAL A 50 58.96 -43.81 49.48
CA VAL A 50 57.76 -43.92 50.31
C VAL A 50 57.96 -44.95 51.42
N ALA A 51 58.60 -46.09 51.18
CA ALA A 51 58.89 -47.06 52.26
C ALA A 51 59.89 -46.53 53.30
N VAL A 52 60.88 -45.71 52.92
CA VAL A 52 61.84 -45.07 53.83
C VAL A 52 61.25 -43.81 54.48
N TYR A 53 60.39 -43.06 53.79
CA TYR A 53 59.64 -41.93 54.35
C TYR A 53 58.56 -42.39 55.34
N VAL A 54 57.87 -43.49 55.04
CA VAL A 54 56.90 -44.15 55.94
C VAL A 54 57.62 -44.84 57.11
N ARG A 55 58.77 -45.51 56.91
CA ARG A 55 59.60 -46.01 58.04
C ARG A 55 60.19 -44.88 58.90
N GLY A 56 60.50 -43.73 58.31
CA GLY A 56 61.05 -42.55 58.99
C GLY A 56 60.00 -41.71 59.74
N LEU A 57 58.76 -41.64 59.24
CA LEU A 57 57.65 -40.98 59.94
C LEU A 57 57.07 -41.84 61.06
N ILE A 58 57.02 -43.17 60.89
CA ILE A 58 56.59 -44.11 61.93
C ILE A 58 57.56 -44.14 63.13
N THR A 59 58.79 -43.63 62.99
CA THR A 59 59.76 -43.51 64.10
C THR A 59 59.95 -42.08 64.63
N ARG A 60 59.22 -41.07 64.15
CA ARG A 60 59.33 -39.67 64.65
C ARG A 60 58.05 -38.99 65.14
N SER A 61 56.89 -39.64 65.08
CA SER A 61 55.73 -39.28 65.90
C SER A 61 55.28 -40.47 66.73
N LYS A 62 55.44 -40.39 68.06
CA LYS A 62 54.81 -41.30 69.01
C LYS A 62 53.30 -41.02 69.04
N THR A 63 52.58 -41.41 68.00
CA THR A 63 51.12 -41.44 67.99
C THR A 63 50.76 -42.92 68.02
N SER A 64 50.28 -43.42 69.16
CA SER A 64 49.77 -44.79 69.23
C SER A 64 48.57 -44.92 68.29
N GLU A 65 48.34 -46.12 67.75
CA GLU A 65 47.16 -46.47 66.94
C GLU A 65 45.85 -45.96 67.59
N GLN A 66 45.77 -46.03 68.93
CA GLN A 66 44.70 -45.47 69.75
C GLN A 66 44.51 -43.93 69.62
N GLN A 67 45.60 -43.16 69.51
CA GLN A 67 45.49 -41.71 69.29
C GLN A 67 45.03 -41.37 67.87
N TYR A 68 45.35 -42.21 66.89
CA TYR A 68 44.88 -42.05 65.52
C TYR A 68 43.38 -42.37 65.40
N VAL A 69 42.93 -43.50 65.96
CA VAL A 69 41.50 -43.88 66.03
C VAL A 69 40.67 -42.80 66.71
N ARG A 70 41.11 -42.29 67.87
CA ARG A 70 40.42 -41.19 68.58
C ARG A 70 40.32 -39.91 67.73
N LYS A 71 41.37 -39.56 66.99
CA LYS A 71 41.36 -38.37 66.12
C LYS A 71 40.42 -38.57 64.93
N ARG A 72 40.42 -39.75 64.33
CA ARG A 72 39.56 -40.10 63.20
C ARG A 72 38.09 -40.15 63.61
N GLY A 73 37.76 -40.89 64.67
CA GLY A 73 36.40 -40.95 65.21
C GLY A 73 35.87 -39.59 65.65
N ARG A 74 36.74 -38.71 66.18
CA ARG A 74 36.37 -37.31 66.44
C ARG A 74 36.05 -36.54 65.17
N SER A 75 36.89 -36.63 64.14
CA SER A 75 36.67 -35.93 62.86
C SER A 75 35.33 -36.32 62.24
N VAL A 76 35.10 -37.63 62.08
CA VAL A 76 33.88 -38.15 61.43
C VAL A 76 32.62 -37.82 62.26
N ALA A 77 32.72 -37.78 63.59
CA ALA A 77 31.64 -37.34 64.46
C ALA A 77 31.41 -35.82 64.42
N GLU A 78 32.46 -35.00 64.29
CA GLU A 78 32.35 -33.55 64.06
C GLU A 78 31.67 -33.27 62.73
N ASP A 79 32.00 -34.03 61.67
CA ASP A 79 31.37 -33.90 60.35
C ASP A 79 29.87 -34.27 60.42
N PHE A 80 29.52 -35.41 61.02
CA PHE A 80 28.12 -35.79 61.22
C PHE A 80 27.34 -34.78 62.09
N GLN A 81 27.96 -34.23 63.15
CA GLN A 81 27.36 -33.16 63.95
C GLN A 81 27.06 -31.90 63.10
N ASN A 82 27.96 -31.51 62.21
CA ASN A 82 27.75 -30.36 61.33
C ASN A 82 26.57 -30.60 60.38
N HIS A 83 26.45 -31.80 59.82
CA HIS A 83 25.33 -32.16 58.95
C HIS A 83 23.98 -32.17 59.70
N LEU A 84 23.94 -32.66 60.94
CA LEU A 84 22.72 -32.59 61.77
C LEU A 84 22.33 -31.14 62.09
N ARG A 85 23.30 -30.26 62.35
CA ARG A 85 23.02 -28.83 62.52
C ARG A 85 22.43 -28.20 61.25
N THR A 86 23.02 -28.48 60.10
CA THR A 86 22.49 -27.97 58.81
C THR A 86 21.08 -28.48 58.57
N LEU A 87 20.81 -29.75 58.87
CA LEU A 87 19.47 -30.31 58.76
C LEU A 87 18.45 -29.59 59.66
N ASP A 88 18.80 -29.36 60.93
CA ASP A 88 17.92 -28.66 61.87
C ASP A 88 17.70 -27.20 61.47
N GLU A 89 18.75 -26.50 61.04
CA GLU A 89 18.66 -25.13 60.50
C GLU A 89 17.71 -25.03 59.30
N LEU A 90 17.76 -26.01 58.39
CA LEU A 90 16.86 -26.08 57.24
C LEU A 90 15.42 -26.40 57.66
N ARG A 91 15.20 -27.32 58.62
CA ARG A 91 13.85 -27.61 59.14
C ARG A 91 13.22 -26.41 59.86
N ASP A 92 14.03 -25.67 60.61
CA ASP A 92 13.56 -24.46 61.30
C ASP A 92 13.23 -23.34 60.31
N SER A 93 13.98 -23.23 59.21
CA SER A 93 13.78 -22.21 58.17
C SER A 93 12.64 -22.56 57.20
N TYR A 94 12.38 -23.85 57.00
CA TYR A 94 11.38 -24.37 56.06
C TYR A 94 10.48 -25.42 56.74
N PRO A 95 9.46 -24.98 57.50
CA PRO A 95 8.60 -25.87 58.29
C PRO A 95 7.85 -26.93 57.48
N ASP A 96 7.57 -26.65 56.20
CA ASP A 96 6.88 -27.56 55.29
C ASP A 96 7.81 -28.66 54.74
N TRP A 97 9.13 -28.47 54.83
CA TRP A 97 10.11 -29.47 54.45
C TRP A 97 10.30 -30.52 55.56
N SER A 98 9.68 -31.69 55.37
CA SER A 98 9.72 -32.82 56.31
C SER A 98 10.40 -34.06 55.70
N PRO A 99 11.74 -34.08 55.58
CA PRO A 99 12.45 -35.20 54.95
C PRO A 99 12.36 -36.46 55.80
N ASN A 100 12.10 -37.61 55.17
CA ASN A 100 11.99 -38.91 55.83
C ASN A 100 13.37 -39.55 56.10
N ILE A 101 14.20 -38.89 56.89
CA ILE A 101 15.60 -39.27 57.16
C ILE A 101 15.85 -39.74 58.61
N GLU A 102 14.81 -39.74 59.47
CA GLU A 102 14.94 -40.11 60.88
C GLU A 102 15.45 -41.53 61.08
N ALA A 103 14.99 -42.48 60.26
CA ALA A 103 15.45 -43.87 60.31
C ALA A 103 16.95 -43.98 60.00
N ARG A 104 17.44 -43.17 59.05
CA ARG A 104 18.85 -43.12 58.64
C ARG A 104 19.72 -42.48 59.72
N THR A 105 19.28 -41.34 60.27
CA THR A 105 19.92 -40.68 61.41
C THR A 105 20.07 -41.62 62.61
N ASN A 106 19.00 -42.33 62.97
CA ASN A 106 19.01 -43.30 64.07
C ASN A 106 19.97 -44.47 63.81
N SER A 107 20.05 -44.95 62.56
CA SER A 107 21.00 -46.00 62.17
C SER A 107 22.45 -45.53 62.33
N LEU A 108 22.79 -44.33 61.85
CA LEU A 108 24.13 -43.77 61.99
C LEU A 108 24.52 -43.56 63.46
N VAL A 109 23.60 -43.01 64.28
CA VAL A 109 23.82 -42.84 65.72
C VAL A 109 24.13 -44.18 66.40
N ALA A 110 23.41 -45.25 66.04
CA ALA A 110 23.68 -46.60 66.57
C ALA A 110 25.06 -47.12 66.14
N ASP A 111 25.46 -46.91 64.88
CA ASP A 111 26.77 -47.33 64.37
C ASP A 111 27.93 -46.57 65.04
N PHE A 112 27.79 -45.25 65.25
CA PHE A 112 28.74 -44.46 66.04
C PHE A 112 28.84 -44.95 67.49
N GLN A 113 27.71 -45.29 68.13
CA GLN A 113 27.69 -45.82 69.50
C GLN A 113 28.43 -47.15 69.60
N ASN A 114 28.27 -48.03 68.60
CA ASN A 114 28.98 -49.31 68.53
C ASN A 114 30.51 -49.13 68.43
N GLN A 115 30.99 -48.03 67.85
CA GLN A 115 32.41 -47.66 67.76
C GLN A 115 32.90 -46.78 68.93
N GLY A 116 32.09 -46.64 69.98
CA GLY A 116 32.45 -45.91 71.19
C GLY A 116 32.28 -44.39 71.11
N VAL A 117 31.49 -43.88 70.17
CA VAL A 117 31.10 -42.46 70.07
C VAL A 117 29.62 -42.31 70.40
N LYS A 118 29.28 -41.64 71.49
CA LYS A 118 27.88 -41.40 71.86
C LYS A 118 27.41 -40.08 71.27
N ILE A 119 26.39 -40.13 70.40
CA ILE A 119 25.81 -38.95 69.74
C ILE A 119 24.37 -38.74 70.26
N GLN A 120 24.03 -37.49 70.57
CA GLN A 120 22.66 -37.06 70.86
C GLN A 120 21.97 -36.71 69.54
N PRO A 121 20.89 -37.42 69.14
CA PRO A 121 20.21 -37.19 67.86
C PRO A 121 19.73 -35.75 67.68
N ASP A 122 19.15 -35.15 68.73
CA ASP A 122 18.46 -33.85 68.65
C ASP A 122 19.41 -32.62 68.71
N SER A 123 20.67 -32.81 69.09
CA SER A 123 21.62 -31.70 69.22
C SER A 123 22.92 -31.90 68.44
N GLY A 124 23.08 -33.09 67.84
CA GLY A 124 24.32 -33.56 67.24
C GLY A 124 25.50 -33.64 68.23
N ALA A 125 25.31 -33.35 69.53
CA ALA A 125 26.41 -33.34 70.48
C ALA A 125 26.98 -34.74 70.67
N PHE A 126 28.31 -34.86 70.57
CA PHE A 126 28.98 -36.15 70.67
C PHE A 126 30.02 -36.21 71.81
N GLU A 127 30.23 -37.41 72.34
CA GLU A 127 31.24 -37.72 73.35
C GLU A 127 31.99 -39.01 72.99
N LEU A 128 33.32 -38.99 73.08
CA LEU A 128 34.17 -40.16 72.89
C LEU A 128 34.21 -40.96 74.20
N THR A 129 33.69 -42.19 74.19
CA THR A 129 33.68 -43.07 75.37
C THR A 129 34.97 -43.89 75.47
N SER A 130 35.17 -44.63 76.56
CA SER A 130 36.30 -45.56 76.68
C SER A 130 36.30 -46.71 75.66
N GLY A 131 35.16 -46.96 74.99
CA GLY A 131 35.04 -47.98 73.94
C GLY A 131 35.85 -47.67 72.68
N ILE A 132 36.17 -46.39 72.44
CA ILE A 132 36.90 -45.96 71.23
C ILE A 132 38.33 -46.50 71.14
N ASP A 133 38.93 -46.89 72.27
CA ASP A 133 40.28 -47.44 72.31
C ASP A 133 40.38 -48.84 71.67
N ASN A 134 39.24 -49.50 71.47
CA ASN A 134 39.11 -50.81 70.82
C ASN A 134 38.39 -50.71 69.45
N ALA A 135 38.08 -49.51 68.97
CA ALA A 135 37.35 -49.31 67.72
C ALA A 135 38.25 -49.58 66.50
N ASP A 136 37.62 -50.04 65.42
CA ASP A 136 38.30 -50.33 64.16
C ASP A 136 38.42 -49.05 63.31
N VAL A 137 39.63 -48.75 62.82
CA VAL A 137 39.85 -47.63 61.90
C VAL A 137 39.05 -47.81 60.61
N GLN A 138 38.91 -49.04 60.12
CA GLN A 138 38.16 -49.34 58.88
C GLN A 138 36.67 -49.05 59.04
N GLU A 139 36.12 -49.23 60.24
CA GLU A 139 34.72 -48.88 60.52
C GLU A 139 34.51 -47.36 60.51
N PHE A 140 35.51 -46.56 60.90
CA PHE A 140 35.43 -45.11 60.75
C PHE A 140 35.57 -44.63 59.30
N GLU A 141 36.27 -45.37 58.43
CA GLU A 141 36.27 -45.11 56.98
C GLU A 141 34.90 -45.45 56.37
N ARG A 142 34.27 -46.57 56.79
CA ARG A 142 32.89 -46.88 56.40
C ARG A 142 31.91 -45.81 56.88
N LEU A 143 32.01 -45.39 58.15
CA LEU A 143 31.16 -44.35 58.74
C LEU A 143 31.34 -43.00 58.04
N GLU A 144 32.57 -42.62 57.67
CA GLU A 144 32.81 -41.40 56.89
C GLU A 144 32.04 -41.45 55.56
N THR A 145 32.15 -42.56 54.82
CA THR A 145 31.38 -42.74 53.57
C THR A 145 29.87 -42.75 53.82
N GLU A 146 29.39 -43.28 54.93
CA GLU A 146 27.95 -43.29 55.25
C GLU A 146 27.42 -41.94 55.72
N VAL A 147 28.25 -41.14 56.39
CA VAL A 147 27.96 -39.73 56.73
C VAL A 147 27.94 -38.87 55.47
N GLU A 148 28.87 -39.05 54.55
CA GLU A 148 28.87 -38.41 53.23
C GLU A 148 27.60 -38.78 52.44
N ARG A 149 27.23 -40.06 52.37
CA ARG A 149 25.97 -40.48 51.72
C ARG A 149 24.73 -39.91 52.39
N PHE A 150 24.72 -39.81 53.72
CA PHE A 150 23.62 -39.18 54.45
C PHE A 150 23.52 -37.69 54.12
N HIS A 151 24.66 -37.02 53.99
CA HIS A 151 24.72 -35.63 53.56
C HIS A 151 24.15 -35.46 52.16
N ASP A 152 24.64 -36.26 51.20
CA ASP A 152 24.15 -36.23 49.82
C ASP A 152 22.64 -36.49 49.74
N GLU A 153 22.11 -37.43 50.54
CA GLU A 153 20.69 -37.79 50.59
C GLU A 153 19.81 -36.63 51.05
N PHE A 154 20.12 -35.97 52.18
CA PHE A 154 19.29 -34.84 52.63
C PHE A 154 19.47 -33.61 51.73
N GLU A 155 20.66 -33.41 51.14
CA GLU A 155 20.86 -32.33 50.18
C GLU A 155 19.99 -32.54 48.94
N GLU A 156 19.96 -33.76 48.39
CA GLU A 156 19.11 -34.11 47.25
C GLU A 156 17.62 -33.89 47.58
N LEU A 157 17.16 -34.34 48.75
CA LEU A 157 15.78 -34.11 49.21
C LEU A 157 15.45 -32.62 49.37
N PHE A 158 16.40 -31.80 49.83
CA PHE A 158 16.20 -30.35 49.94
C PHE A 158 16.17 -29.69 48.55
N ARG A 159 17.06 -30.10 47.64
CA ARG A 159 17.08 -29.61 46.25
C ARG A 159 15.76 -29.94 45.53
N GLU A 160 15.22 -31.14 45.71
CA GLU A 160 13.91 -31.53 45.19
C GLU A 160 12.77 -30.67 45.76
N PHE A 161 12.78 -30.44 47.08
CA PHE A 161 11.81 -29.56 47.73
C PHE A 161 11.83 -28.15 47.13
N VAL A 162 13.03 -27.53 47.04
CA VAL A 162 13.17 -26.17 46.46
C VAL A 162 12.67 -26.12 45.01
N ARG A 163 12.97 -27.14 44.20
CA ARG A 163 12.46 -27.22 42.82
C ARG A 163 10.94 -27.32 42.76
N SER A 164 10.32 -28.12 43.63
CA SER A 164 8.85 -28.22 43.72
C SER A 164 8.25 -26.88 44.10
N GLU A 165 8.77 -26.24 45.14
CA GLU A 165 8.30 -24.94 45.63
C GLU A 165 8.39 -23.84 44.58
N ILE A 166 9.51 -23.77 43.84
CA ILE A 166 9.68 -22.82 42.74
C ILE A 166 8.63 -23.07 41.66
N ASN A 167 8.51 -24.32 41.17
CA ASN A 167 7.57 -24.65 40.10
C ASN A 167 6.11 -24.38 40.52
N GLU A 168 5.74 -24.72 41.75
CA GLU A 168 4.40 -24.48 42.30
C GLU A 168 4.12 -22.98 42.43
N THR A 169 5.10 -22.18 42.87
CA THR A 169 4.98 -20.72 42.94
C THR A 169 4.81 -20.11 41.54
N GLU A 170 5.62 -20.53 40.57
CA GLU A 170 5.54 -20.05 39.19
C GLU A 170 4.19 -20.40 38.55
N GLU A 171 3.69 -21.64 38.74
CA GLU A 171 2.38 -22.09 38.23
C GLU A 171 1.23 -21.29 38.87
N GLN A 172 1.30 -21.05 40.18
CA GLN A 172 0.25 -20.30 40.89
C GLN A 172 0.20 -18.84 40.43
N ILE A 173 1.35 -18.17 40.35
CA ILE A 173 1.44 -16.76 39.92
C ILE A 173 1.09 -16.60 38.43
N ALA A 174 1.31 -17.62 37.60
CA ALA A 174 0.92 -17.58 36.18
C ALA A 174 -0.57 -17.29 35.97
N ASN A 175 -1.44 -17.75 36.87
CA ASN A 175 -2.87 -17.46 36.80
C ASN A 175 -3.20 -15.96 36.91
N LEU A 176 -2.34 -15.15 37.53
CA LEU A 176 -2.50 -13.69 37.56
C LEU A 176 -2.09 -13.05 36.23
N SER A 177 -1.13 -13.64 35.53
CA SER A 177 -0.70 -13.20 34.20
C SER A 177 -1.74 -13.54 33.13
N ASP A 178 -2.39 -14.70 33.23
CA ASP A 178 -3.44 -15.15 32.28
C ASP A 178 -4.65 -14.21 32.21
N VAL A 179 -4.78 -13.34 33.21
CA VAL A 179 -5.89 -12.40 33.39
C VAL A 179 -5.40 -10.95 33.44
N ASP A 180 -4.19 -10.73 32.93
CA ASP A 180 -3.56 -9.42 32.74
C ASP A 180 -3.41 -8.57 34.02
N LEU A 181 -3.35 -9.18 35.20
CA LEU A 181 -3.07 -8.47 36.45
C LEU A 181 -1.57 -8.24 36.68
N ILE A 182 -0.72 -9.00 36.00
CA ILE A 182 0.74 -8.84 36.00
C ILE A 182 1.30 -8.99 34.58
N VAL A 183 2.44 -8.36 34.34
CA VAL A 183 3.10 -8.35 33.01
C VAL A 183 3.95 -9.60 32.78
N SER A 184 4.48 -10.21 33.84
CA SER A 184 5.41 -11.32 33.74
C SER A 184 5.36 -12.20 34.98
N VAL A 185 5.36 -13.51 34.76
CA VAL A 185 5.51 -14.53 35.80
C VAL A 185 6.97 -14.53 36.29
N PRO A 186 7.23 -14.65 37.61
CA PRO A 186 8.55 -14.92 38.13
C PRO A 186 9.14 -16.16 37.43
N THR A 187 10.40 -16.11 37.04
CA THR A 187 11.10 -17.27 36.48
C THR A 187 12.47 -17.37 37.11
N ALA A 188 12.73 -18.48 37.79
CA ALA A 188 14.02 -18.74 38.39
C ALA A 188 14.87 -19.67 37.52
N SER A 189 16.16 -19.36 37.43
CA SER A 189 17.13 -20.31 36.86
C SER A 189 17.46 -21.37 37.90
N GLU A 190 17.07 -22.61 37.63
CA GLU A 190 17.37 -23.74 38.51
C GLU A 190 18.89 -23.87 38.74
N PRO A 191 19.35 -23.89 40.00
CA PRO A 191 20.77 -24.08 40.29
C PRO A 191 21.24 -25.46 39.80
N PRO A 192 22.47 -25.58 39.29
CA PRO A 192 23.07 -26.88 39.00
C PRO A 192 22.97 -27.86 40.17
N ALA A 193 22.78 -29.15 39.89
CA ALA A 193 22.74 -30.21 40.92
C ALA A 193 24.05 -30.31 41.75
N THR A 194 25.14 -29.73 41.26
CA THR A 194 26.44 -29.67 41.93
C THR A 194 26.58 -28.50 42.91
N ASP A 195 25.62 -27.58 42.93
CA ASP A 195 25.72 -26.37 43.74
C ASP A 195 25.34 -26.63 45.20
N PRO A 196 25.96 -25.91 46.14
CA PRO A 196 25.73 -26.11 47.57
C PRO A 196 24.35 -25.58 47.99
N ILE A 197 23.83 -26.08 49.12
CA ILE A 197 22.50 -25.72 49.66
C ILE A 197 22.22 -24.21 49.73
N PRO A 198 23.15 -23.32 50.14
CA PRO A 198 22.90 -21.89 50.15
C PRO A 198 22.47 -21.32 48.79
N ALA A 199 22.97 -21.85 47.67
CA ALA A 199 22.54 -21.40 46.34
C ALA A 199 21.06 -21.72 46.06
N TYR A 200 20.56 -22.86 46.56
CA TYR A 200 19.15 -23.23 46.47
C TYR A 200 18.28 -22.39 47.40
N GLN A 201 18.75 -22.07 48.61
CA GLN A 201 18.06 -21.16 49.53
C GLN A 201 17.95 -19.74 48.95
N ASP A 202 19.04 -19.23 48.37
CA ASP A 202 19.08 -17.91 47.72
C ASP A 202 18.11 -17.87 46.52
N THR A 203 18.06 -18.94 45.73
CA THR A 203 17.14 -19.04 44.58
C THR A 203 15.68 -19.03 45.03
N LEU A 204 15.32 -19.87 46.02
CA LEU A 204 13.95 -19.90 46.55
C LEU A 204 13.55 -18.55 47.15
N SER A 205 14.44 -17.91 47.90
CA SER A 205 14.19 -16.59 48.50
C SER A 205 13.97 -15.54 47.41
N HIS A 206 14.76 -15.57 46.34
CA HIS A 206 14.59 -14.66 45.21
C HIS A 206 13.28 -14.91 44.45
N THR A 207 12.89 -16.16 44.22
CA THR A 207 11.59 -16.50 43.61
C THR A 207 10.44 -15.98 44.45
N ARG A 208 10.50 -16.14 45.78
CA ARG A 208 9.49 -15.64 46.71
C ARG A 208 9.39 -14.12 46.68
N GLU A 209 10.52 -13.41 46.69
CA GLU A 209 10.56 -11.94 46.55
C GLU A 209 9.91 -11.48 45.23
N GLN A 210 10.23 -12.14 44.11
CA GLN A 210 9.61 -11.83 42.81
C GLN A 210 8.10 -12.14 42.79
N ALA A 211 7.66 -13.22 43.45
CA ALA A 211 6.26 -13.56 43.57
C ALA A 211 5.50 -12.55 44.44
N ASP A 212 6.10 -12.10 45.54
CA ASP A 212 5.53 -11.06 46.40
C ASP A 212 5.38 -9.73 45.64
N ASP A 213 6.40 -9.31 44.87
CA ASP A 213 6.35 -8.13 44.00
C ASP A 213 5.24 -8.24 42.94
N ALA A 214 5.06 -9.43 42.34
CA ALA A 214 4.02 -9.69 41.36
C ALA A 214 2.61 -9.59 42.00
N VAL A 215 2.45 -10.13 43.21
CA VAL A 215 1.19 -10.03 43.97
C VAL A 215 0.89 -8.58 44.34
N GLU A 216 1.88 -7.80 44.79
CA GLU A 216 1.69 -6.38 45.09
C GLU A 216 1.24 -5.60 43.86
N THR A 217 1.83 -5.89 42.69
CA THR A 217 1.42 -5.31 41.40
C THR A 217 -0.02 -5.67 41.04
N ALA A 218 -0.43 -6.92 41.23
CA ALA A 218 -1.80 -7.36 40.97
C ALA A 218 -2.81 -6.68 41.91
N ILE A 219 -2.48 -6.59 43.20
CA ILE A 219 -3.30 -5.89 44.21
C ILE A 219 -3.46 -4.41 43.84
N GLU A 220 -2.36 -3.73 43.50
CA GLU A 220 -2.42 -2.31 43.16
C GLU A 220 -3.21 -2.08 41.87
N THR A 221 -3.10 -2.99 40.89
CA THR A 221 -3.90 -2.96 39.65
C THR A 221 -5.41 -3.00 39.96
N ILE A 222 -5.86 -3.91 40.83
CA ILE A 222 -7.27 -3.97 41.26
C ILE A 222 -7.65 -2.69 42.02
N ARG A 223 -6.78 -2.19 42.90
CA ARG A 223 -7.04 -0.93 43.63
C ARG A 223 -7.16 0.26 42.69
N GLU A 224 -6.33 0.37 41.66
CA GLU A 224 -6.44 1.43 40.66
C GLU A 224 -7.80 1.39 39.96
N MET A 225 -8.28 0.19 39.60
CA MET A 225 -9.63 0.02 39.02
C MET A 225 -10.74 0.46 39.98
N THR A 226 -10.59 0.28 41.31
CA THR A 226 -11.59 0.76 42.29
C THR A 226 -11.59 2.29 42.48
N ARG A 227 -10.50 2.98 42.12
CA ARG A 227 -10.35 4.44 42.33
C ARG A 227 -10.87 5.29 41.17
N GLY A 228 -11.32 4.67 40.08
CA GLY A 228 -11.86 5.35 38.91
C GLY A 228 -13.11 6.19 39.18
N ASP A 229 -13.61 6.86 38.13
CA ASP A 229 -14.79 7.74 38.20
C ASP A 229 -16.05 6.99 38.63
N MET A 230 -16.14 5.70 38.30
CA MET A 230 -17.17 4.77 38.77
C MET A 230 -16.61 3.96 39.93
N ARG A 231 -17.14 4.18 41.14
CA ARG A 231 -16.74 3.43 42.32
C ARG A 231 -17.59 2.17 42.49
N PRO A 232 -16.99 1.04 42.89
CA PRO A 232 -17.74 -0.13 43.31
C PRO A 232 -18.66 0.24 44.49
N GLU A 233 -19.82 -0.39 44.59
CA GLU A 233 -20.74 -0.21 45.71
C GLU A 233 -20.16 -0.75 47.02
N ASP A 234 -19.38 -1.83 46.96
CA ASP A 234 -18.80 -2.51 48.11
C ASP A 234 -17.27 -2.61 47.98
N VAL A 235 -16.61 -1.46 48.10
CA VAL A 235 -15.14 -1.32 48.12
C VAL A 235 -14.54 -2.07 49.31
N ASP A 236 -15.22 -2.07 50.46
CA ASP A 236 -14.72 -2.67 51.69
C ASP A 236 -14.58 -4.19 51.56
N ALA A 237 -15.52 -4.86 50.90
CA ALA A 237 -15.40 -6.29 50.61
C ALA A 237 -14.23 -6.61 49.66
N ILE A 238 -13.97 -5.77 48.65
CA ILE A 238 -12.83 -5.96 47.74
C ILE A 238 -11.52 -5.79 48.49
N GLU A 239 -11.38 -4.73 49.29
CA GLU A 239 -10.17 -4.46 50.07
C GLU A 239 -9.90 -5.57 51.10
N GLN A 240 -10.95 -6.18 51.65
CA GLN A 240 -10.81 -7.33 52.55
C GLN A 240 -10.18 -8.55 51.86
N GLU A 241 -10.55 -8.85 50.61
CA GLU A 241 -9.94 -9.94 49.83
C GLU A 241 -8.49 -9.62 49.47
N LEU A 242 -8.19 -8.35 49.13
CA LEU A 242 -6.81 -7.90 48.86
C LEU A 242 -5.92 -7.96 50.12
N GLU A 243 -6.47 -7.64 51.29
CA GLU A 243 -5.77 -7.80 52.57
C GLU A 243 -5.58 -9.29 52.91
N ALA A 244 -6.54 -10.15 52.59
CA ALA A 244 -6.38 -11.60 52.73
C ALA A 244 -5.27 -12.16 51.83
N ALA A 245 -5.17 -11.66 50.59
CA ALA A 245 -4.09 -12.00 49.66
C ALA A 245 -2.72 -11.61 50.22
N SER A 246 -2.56 -10.36 50.69
CA SER A 246 -1.30 -9.89 51.28
C SER A 246 -0.88 -10.72 52.50
N ASN A 247 -1.84 -11.06 53.39
CA ASN A 247 -1.58 -11.92 54.55
C ASN A 247 -1.21 -13.37 54.20
N ALA A 248 -1.60 -13.86 53.03
CA ALA A 248 -1.24 -15.18 52.51
C ALA A 248 0.16 -15.15 51.86
N ALA A 249 0.49 -14.09 51.11
CA ALA A 249 1.81 -13.86 50.54
C ALA A 249 2.89 -13.76 51.63
N ASP A 250 2.62 -13.07 52.75
CA ASP A 250 3.50 -13.00 53.93
C ASP A 250 3.85 -14.38 54.54
N LYS A 251 3.07 -15.42 54.21
CA LYS A 251 3.28 -16.81 54.66
C LYS A 251 3.75 -17.72 53.53
N HIS A 252 4.04 -17.18 52.35
CA HIS A 252 4.39 -17.88 51.13
C HIS A 252 3.32 -18.88 50.64
N ASP A 253 2.04 -18.61 50.95
CA ASP A 253 0.90 -19.43 50.48
C ASP A 253 0.31 -18.82 49.20
N TYR A 254 1.08 -18.88 48.10
CA TYR A 254 0.74 -18.20 46.85
C TYR A 254 -0.56 -18.70 46.20
N ASN A 255 -0.96 -19.94 46.48
CA ASN A 255 -2.24 -20.49 46.03
C ASN A 255 -3.41 -19.67 46.60
N LYS A 256 -3.44 -19.50 47.94
CA LYS A 256 -4.46 -18.68 48.59
C LYS A 256 -4.36 -17.21 48.22
N THR A 257 -3.15 -16.71 48.01
CA THR A 257 -2.92 -15.33 47.56
C THR A 257 -3.60 -15.08 46.23
N VAL A 258 -3.33 -15.94 45.24
CA VAL A 258 -3.89 -15.84 43.89
C VAL A 258 -5.41 -16.00 43.94
N ASP A 259 -5.94 -16.99 44.66
CA ASP A 259 -7.38 -17.16 44.86
C ASP A 259 -8.04 -15.89 45.39
N SER A 260 -7.45 -15.26 46.42
CA SER A 260 -8.00 -14.04 47.03
C SER A 260 -7.94 -12.83 46.08
N VAL A 261 -6.87 -12.69 45.29
CA VAL A 261 -6.77 -11.64 44.25
C VAL A 261 -7.81 -11.84 43.15
N LEU A 262 -8.02 -13.08 42.71
CA LEU A 262 -9.02 -13.41 41.69
C LEU A 262 -10.45 -13.20 42.21
N ASP A 263 -10.73 -13.55 43.47
CA ASP A 263 -12.02 -13.27 44.11
C ASP A 263 -12.28 -11.76 44.22
N ALA A 264 -11.26 -10.96 44.56
CA ALA A 264 -11.35 -9.50 44.57
C ALA A 264 -11.70 -8.95 43.17
N ARG A 265 -11.03 -9.48 42.14
CA ARG A 265 -11.28 -9.11 40.73
C ARG A 265 -12.69 -9.50 40.29
N ASP A 266 -13.14 -10.70 40.59
CA ASP A 266 -14.46 -11.19 40.18
C ASP A 266 -15.59 -10.41 40.87
N ARG A 267 -15.42 -10.04 42.15
CA ARG A 267 -16.34 -9.11 42.83
C ARG A 267 -16.39 -7.75 42.14
N LEU A 268 -15.23 -7.20 41.77
CA LEU A 268 -15.17 -5.92 41.06
C LEU A 268 -15.87 -6.00 39.70
N ARG A 269 -15.60 -7.07 38.93
CA ARG A 269 -16.25 -7.34 37.65
C ARG A 269 -17.77 -7.42 37.80
N ASP A 270 -18.25 -8.17 38.79
CA ASP A 270 -19.69 -8.34 39.03
C ASP A 270 -20.35 -7.00 39.37
N GLN A 271 -19.70 -6.15 40.17
CA GLN A 271 -20.21 -4.81 40.50
C GLN A 271 -20.25 -3.87 39.29
N PHE A 272 -19.30 -4.00 38.35
CA PHE A 272 -19.28 -3.19 37.13
C PHE A 272 -20.12 -3.75 35.99
N SER A 273 -20.47 -5.04 36.00
CA SER A 273 -21.14 -5.72 34.88
C SER A 273 -22.42 -5.02 34.39
N GLY A 274 -23.31 -4.63 35.32
CA GLY A 274 -24.54 -3.93 34.97
C GLY A 274 -24.30 -2.56 34.34
N SER A 275 -23.37 -1.78 34.91
CA SER A 275 -23.00 -0.46 34.37
C SER A 275 -22.30 -0.58 33.02
N PHE A 276 -21.44 -1.58 32.86
CA PHE A 276 -20.73 -1.86 31.62
C PHE A 276 -21.67 -2.20 30.47
N GLU A 277 -22.62 -3.12 30.65
CA GLU A 277 -23.57 -3.46 29.59
C GLU A 277 -24.43 -2.27 29.18
N VAL A 278 -24.90 -1.48 30.17
CA VAL A 278 -25.71 -0.28 29.90
C VAL A 278 -24.91 0.77 29.12
N GLU A 279 -23.69 1.09 29.55
CA GLU A 279 -22.86 2.07 28.83
C GLU A 279 -22.41 1.55 27.46
N ARG A 280 -22.21 0.23 27.31
CA ARG A 280 -21.83 -0.38 26.02
C ARG A 280 -22.99 -0.29 25.03
N GLU A 281 -24.21 -0.62 25.48
CA GLU A 281 -25.41 -0.48 24.66
C GLU A 281 -25.63 0.98 24.26
N ARG A 282 -25.48 1.93 25.19
CA ARG A 282 -25.60 3.36 24.92
C ARG A 282 -24.58 3.85 23.89
N LEU A 283 -23.32 3.44 24.03
CA LEU A 283 -22.26 3.80 23.10
C LEU A 283 -22.47 3.19 21.72
N SER A 284 -22.84 1.91 21.66
CA SER A 284 -23.21 1.22 20.41
C SER A 284 -24.38 1.91 19.72
N ASN A 285 -25.42 2.32 20.45
CA ASN A 285 -26.54 3.08 19.89
C ASN A 285 -26.12 4.43 19.28
N LEU A 286 -25.14 5.13 19.89
CA LEU A 286 -24.59 6.36 19.31
C LEU A 286 -23.79 6.08 18.03
N LEU A 287 -22.91 5.08 18.05
CA LEU A 287 -22.15 4.64 16.87
C LEU A 287 -23.09 4.27 15.71
N ASP A 288 -24.13 3.48 16.00
CA ASP A 288 -25.16 3.08 15.05
C ASP A 288 -25.90 4.28 14.46
N ALA A 289 -26.22 5.29 15.28
CA ALA A 289 -26.88 6.51 14.82
C ALA A 289 -25.97 7.32 13.88
N VAL A 290 -24.67 7.38 14.17
CA VAL A 290 -23.68 8.07 13.34
C VAL A 290 -23.45 7.33 12.03
N LEU A 291 -23.24 6.02 12.06
CA LEU A 291 -22.99 5.19 10.87
C LEU A 291 -24.20 5.09 9.94
N LYS A 292 -25.43 5.22 10.46
CA LYS A 292 -26.66 5.27 9.65
C LYS A 292 -26.98 6.66 9.11
N SER A 293 -26.25 7.69 9.54
CA SER A 293 -26.45 9.06 9.08
C SER A 293 -25.68 9.30 7.78
N ASN A 294 -26.26 10.04 6.84
CA ASN A 294 -25.63 10.42 5.57
C ASN A 294 -24.71 11.65 5.75
N VAL A 295 -23.87 11.64 6.78
CA VAL A 295 -22.92 12.75 7.06
C VAL A 295 -21.58 12.55 6.36
N ASP A 296 -21.30 11.34 5.86
CA ASP A 296 -20.07 10.94 5.18
C ASP A 296 -19.75 11.80 3.96
N GLU A 297 -20.76 12.30 3.25
CA GLU A 297 -20.56 13.21 2.10
C GLU A 297 -20.04 14.61 2.49
N TYR A 298 -20.15 14.99 3.77
CA TYR A 298 -19.89 16.35 4.28
C TYR A 298 -18.80 16.39 5.36
N VAL A 299 -18.13 15.27 5.61
CA VAL A 299 -17.18 15.10 6.72
C VAL A 299 -15.87 14.51 6.20
N ASP A 300 -14.76 14.85 6.86
CA ASP A 300 -13.45 14.28 6.55
C ASP A 300 -13.44 12.75 6.75
N ALA A 301 -12.85 12.03 5.78
CA ALA A 301 -12.74 10.57 5.83
C ALA A 301 -12.07 10.05 7.12
N GLU A 302 -11.09 10.79 7.66
CA GLU A 302 -10.40 10.44 8.91
C GLU A 302 -11.35 10.34 10.11
N GLN A 303 -12.41 11.16 10.14
CA GLN A 303 -13.41 11.12 11.23
C GLN A 303 -14.30 9.87 11.10
N ILE A 304 -14.68 9.49 9.88
CA ILE A 304 -15.49 8.28 9.62
C ILE A 304 -14.69 7.00 9.89
N ASP A 305 -13.40 6.98 9.51
CA ASP A 305 -12.49 5.87 9.80
C ASP A 305 -12.34 5.68 11.33
N LEU A 306 -12.18 6.77 12.08
CA LEU A 306 -12.14 6.74 13.54
C LEU A 306 -13.42 6.17 14.15
N ILE A 307 -14.60 6.59 13.68
CA ILE A 307 -15.88 6.06 14.16
C ILE A 307 -16.01 4.56 13.88
N THR A 308 -15.57 4.10 12.71
CA THR A 308 -15.60 2.69 12.33
C THR A 308 -14.63 1.85 13.17
N GLU A 309 -13.44 2.39 13.48
CA GLU A 309 -12.50 1.75 14.40
C GLU A 309 -13.07 1.65 15.82
N MET A 310 -13.72 2.71 16.30
CA MET A 310 -14.38 2.73 17.61
C MET A 310 -15.52 1.71 17.68
N ASP A 311 -16.30 1.54 16.62
CA ASP A 311 -17.37 0.52 16.54
C ASP A 311 -16.82 -0.90 16.73
N GLN A 312 -15.78 -1.25 15.97
CA GLN A 312 -15.11 -2.55 16.11
C GLN A 312 -14.50 -2.74 17.51
N ARG A 313 -13.95 -1.67 18.09
CA ARG A 313 -13.36 -1.72 19.43
C ARG A 313 -14.42 -1.95 20.50
N VAL A 314 -15.55 -1.23 20.45
CA VAL A 314 -16.68 -1.41 21.38
C VAL A 314 -17.28 -2.81 21.28
N ASP A 315 -17.32 -3.39 20.09
CA ASP A 315 -17.75 -4.77 19.89
C ASP A 315 -16.80 -5.80 20.51
N SER A 316 -15.51 -5.50 20.55
CA SER A 316 -14.47 -6.35 21.13
C SER A 316 -14.40 -6.31 22.67
N LEU A 317 -14.95 -5.29 23.31
CA LEU A 317 -14.97 -5.20 24.77
C LEU A 317 -15.99 -6.17 25.35
N ASP A 318 -15.51 -7.14 26.13
CA ASP A 318 -16.32 -8.18 26.77
C ASP A 318 -16.19 -8.21 28.30
N SER A 319 -15.32 -7.37 28.87
CA SER A 319 -15.04 -7.36 30.30
C SER A 319 -15.56 -6.09 30.98
N ALA A 320 -16.29 -6.28 32.08
CA ALA A 320 -16.76 -5.17 32.91
C ALA A 320 -15.63 -4.33 33.54
N LEU A 321 -14.41 -4.84 33.57
CA LEU A 321 -13.23 -4.12 34.04
C LEU A 321 -12.74 -3.06 33.03
N GLU A 322 -13.20 -3.15 31.77
CA GLU A 322 -12.89 -2.20 30.70
C GLU A 322 -13.84 -0.98 30.69
N LEU A 323 -14.67 -0.82 31.73
CA LEU A 323 -15.61 0.30 31.85
C LEU A 323 -14.93 1.67 31.72
N ALA A 324 -13.72 1.83 32.24
CA ALA A 324 -12.96 3.07 32.11
C ALA A 324 -12.54 3.36 30.65
N GLU A 325 -12.15 2.32 29.90
CA GLU A 325 -11.85 2.45 28.46
C GLU A 325 -13.12 2.80 27.69
N LEU A 326 -14.24 2.14 28.00
CA LEU A 326 -15.54 2.41 27.42
C LEU A 326 -15.99 3.87 27.64
N MET A 327 -15.87 4.39 28.86
CA MET A 327 -16.16 5.79 29.17
C MET A 327 -15.24 6.77 28.43
N ARG A 328 -13.96 6.44 28.29
CA ARG A 328 -13.02 7.24 27.49
C ARG A 328 -13.43 7.27 26.02
N MET A 329 -13.81 6.13 25.45
CA MET A 329 -14.31 6.05 24.07
C MET A 329 -15.61 6.83 23.90
N GLN A 330 -16.53 6.76 24.87
CA GLN A 330 -17.75 7.55 24.86
C GLN A 330 -17.46 9.06 24.81
N ASN A 331 -16.55 9.56 25.65
CA ASN A 331 -16.17 10.98 25.62
C ASN A 331 -15.54 11.37 24.28
N GLN A 332 -14.64 10.55 23.76
CA GLN A 332 -14.01 10.77 22.46
C GLN A 332 -15.03 10.76 21.31
N LEU A 333 -15.98 9.82 21.31
CA LEU A 333 -17.03 9.76 20.29
C LEU A 333 -17.95 10.98 20.36
N ARG A 334 -18.32 11.43 21.57
CA ARG A 334 -19.12 12.66 21.74
C ARG A 334 -18.41 13.89 21.18
N GLU A 335 -17.11 14.04 21.46
CA GLU A 335 -16.30 15.13 20.93
C GLU A 335 -16.26 15.08 19.39
N THR A 336 -16.05 13.91 18.80
CA THR A 336 -16.08 13.69 17.35
C THR A 336 -17.46 14.04 16.76
N CYS A 337 -18.55 13.57 17.37
CA CYS A 337 -19.92 13.85 16.95
C CYS A 337 -20.21 15.37 16.94
N VAL A 338 -19.78 16.09 17.97
CA VAL A 338 -19.91 17.56 18.03
C VAL A 338 -19.05 18.24 16.97
N SER A 339 -17.84 17.73 16.71
CA SER A 339 -16.95 18.23 15.66
C SER A 339 -17.58 18.09 14.27
N ILE A 340 -18.22 16.96 13.98
CA ILE A 340 -18.96 16.70 12.74
C ILE A 340 -20.03 17.77 12.52
N LEU A 341 -20.90 17.99 13.51
CA LEU A 341 -21.97 19.00 13.40
C LEU A 341 -21.40 20.40 13.17
N ARG A 342 -20.31 20.77 13.85
CA ARG A 342 -19.66 22.08 13.67
C ARG A 342 -19.03 22.24 12.29
N SER A 343 -18.48 21.17 11.72
CA SER A 343 -17.96 21.18 10.35
C SER A 343 -19.09 21.44 9.36
N MET A 344 -20.17 20.66 9.46
CA MET A 344 -21.37 20.82 8.64
C MET A 344 -22.00 22.21 8.76
N GLU A 345 -22.08 22.76 9.98
CA GLU A 345 -22.51 24.15 10.21
C GLU A 345 -21.61 25.17 9.49
N SER A 346 -20.29 24.95 9.51
CA SER A 346 -19.33 25.82 8.83
C SER A 346 -19.52 25.80 7.31
N ASP A 347 -19.67 24.60 6.75
CA ASP A 347 -19.89 24.39 5.33
C ASP A 347 -21.22 25.00 4.87
N LEU A 348 -22.27 24.84 5.68
CA LEU A 348 -23.58 25.43 5.40
C LEU A 348 -23.48 26.96 5.41
N ASN A 349 -22.81 27.53 6.41
CA ASN A 349 -22.55 28.98 6.47
C ASN A 349 -21.73 29.47 5.28
N GLY A 350 -20.77 28.68 4.82
CA GLY A 350 -20.00 28.94 3.60
C GLY A 350 -20.89 29.00 2.35
N ALA A 351 -21.70 27.97 2.14
CA ALA A 351 -22.63 27.90 1.02
C ALA A 351 -23.67 29.04 1.04
N VAL A 352 -24.26 29.31 2.21
CA VAL A 352 -25.22 30.40 2.40
C VAL A 352 -24.59 31.75 2.15
N LYS A 353 -23.34 31.97 2.59
CA LYS A 353 -22.63 33.23 2.34
C LYS A 353 -22.43 33.47 0.84
N THR A 354 -22.07 32.43 0.08
CA THR A 354 -21.99 32.49 -1.38
C THR A 354 -23.35 32.88 -1.98
N LEU A 355 -24.42 32.23 -1.56
CA LEU A 355 -25.78 32.51 -2.04
C LEU A 355 -26.28 33.92 -1.68
N ARG A 356 -26.01 34.42 -0.46
CA ARG A 356 -26.35 35.79 -0.02
C ARG A 356 -25.58 36.86 -0.80
N SER A 357 -24.35 36.56 -1.21
CA SER A 357 -23.52 37.49 -1.96
C SER A 357 -23.86 37.56 -3.45
N ALA A 358 -24.53 36.52 -3.96
CA ALA A 358 -24.94 36.44 -5.34
C ALA A 358 -26.30 37.11 -5.55
N GLU A 359 -26.44 37.83 -6.67
CA GLU A 359 -27.74 38.32 -7.14
C GLU A 359 -28.56 37.14 -7.69
N THR A 360 -29.25 36.44 -6.79
CA THR A 360 -30.13 35.31 -7.13
C THR A 360 -31.55 35.81 -7.46
N PRO A 361 -32.20 35.28 -8.51
CA PRO A 361 -33.59 35.63 -8.81
C PRO A 361 -34.55 35.25 -7.67
N ASP A 362 -35.65 36.00 -7.54
CA ASP A 362 -36.68 35.75 -6.52
C ASP A 362 -37.16 34.29 -6.55
N GLY A 363 -37.24 33.67 -5.37
CA GLY A 363 -37.70 32.29 -5.19
C GLY A 363 -36.76 31.21 -5.71
N TYR A 364 -35.51 31.53 -6.08
CA TYR A 364 -34.50 30.51 -6.47
C TYR A 364 -33.98 29.72 -5.26
N TYR A 365 -33.78 30.41 -4.14
CA TYR A 365 -33.29 29.84 -2.90
C TYR A 365 -34.09 30.43 -1.73
N ASN A 366 -34.52 29.55 -0.83
CA ASN A 366 -35.06 29.94 0.47
C ASN A 366 -34.07 29.46 1.53
N GLU A 367 -33.60 30.39 2.34
CA GLU A 367 -32.60 30.07 3.36
C GLU A 367 -33.18 29.11 4.42
N PRO A 368 -32.53 27.97 4.68
CA PRO A 368 -32.95 27.03 5.71
C PRO A 368 -32.92 27.67 7.10
N ALA A 369 -33.92 27.38 7.93
CA ALA A 369 -34.02 27.93 9.28
C ALA A 369 -32.83 27.53 10.19
N VAL A 370 -32.16 26.42 9.87
CA VAL A 370 -31.03 25.87 10.65
C VAL A 370 -29.77 26.72 10.56
N VAL A 371 -29.65 27.63 9.56
CA VAL A 371 -28.46 28.47 9.36
C VAL A 371 -28.12 29.34 10.58
N ASP A 372 -29.15 29.86 11.25
CA ASP A 372 -28.97 30.72 12.43
C ASP A 372 -28.92 29.92 13.75
N GLU A 373 -28.98 28.59 13.69
CA GLU A 373 -28.92 27.71 14.85
C GLU A 373 -27.52 27.16 15.08
N SER A 374 -27.02 27.26 16.32
CA SER A 374 -25.77 26.60 16.73
C SER A 374 -26.04 25.20 17.31
N LEU A 375 -26.53 24.29 16.47
CA LEU A 375 -26.83 22.89 16.80
C LEU A 375 -25.64 22.16 17.45
N GLY A 376 -24.43 22.29 16.92
CA GLY A 376 -23.23 21.67 17.49
C GLY A 376 -22.94 22.15 18.92
N SER A 377 -23.29 23.40 19.25
CA SER A 377 -23.21 23.90 20.63
C SER A 377 -24.35 23.40 21.51
N LYS A 378 -25.57 23.35 20.98
CA LYS A 378 -26.75 22.82 21.72
C LYS A 378 -26.57 21.35 22.11
N VAL A 379 -26.01 20.53 21.21
CA VAL A 379 -25.76 19.10 21.44
C VAL A 379 -24.61 18.89 22.43
N ALA A 380 -23.57 19.74 22.38
CA ALA A 380 -22.42 19.64 23.29
C ALA A 380 -22.79 19.78 24.78
N ASP A 381 -23.84 20.54 25.09
CA ASP A 381 -24.31 20.80 26.46
C ASP A 381 -25.16 19.65 27.06
N ILE A 382 -25.35 18.54 26.33
CA ILE A 382 -26.21 17.42 26.76
C ILE A 382 -25.38 16.33 27.43
N ASP A 383 -25.47 16.19 28.75
CA ASP A 383 -24.72 15.17 29.50
C ASP A 383 -25.24 13.73 29.29
N ASP A 384 -26.56 13.56 29.16
CA ASP A 384 -27.21 12.25 29.00
C ASP A 384 -26.99 11.68 27.59
N LEU A 385 -26.38 10.49 27.49
CA LEU A 385 -25.97 9.96 26.19
C LEU A 385 -27.15 9.59 25.28
N GLU A 386 -28.23 9.06 25.82
CA GLU A 386 -29.41 8.70 25.01
C GLU A 386 -30.05 9.95 24.40
N ARG A 387 -30.19 11.01 25.20
CA ARG A 387 -30.65 12.31 24.72
C ARG A 387 -29.66 12.94 23.75
N PHE A 388 -28.35 12.85 24.02
CA PHE A 388 -27.30 13.33 23.12
C PHE A 388 -27.42 12.66 21.76
N THR A 389 -27.57 11.34 21.70
CA THR A 389 -27.71 10.57 20.46
C THR A 389 -28.94 11.01 19.66
N ALA A 390 -30.09 11.18 20.31
CA ALA A 390 -31.32 11.60 19.64
C ALA A 390 -31.20 13.02 19.05
N GLU A 391 -30.66 13.96 19.82
CA GLU A 391 -30.50 15.36 19.41
C GLU A 391 -29.39 15.52 18.36
N TRP A 392 -28.33 14.71 18.44
CA TRP A 392 -27.30 14.64 17.42
C TRP A 392 -27.86 14.13 16.08
N ALA A 393 -28.66 13.05 16.10
CA ALA A 393 -29.24 12.50 14.89
C ALA A 393 -30.24 13.46 14.22
N ASP A 394 -31.06 14.18 14.99
CA ASP A 394 -31.93 15.25 14.47
C ASP A 394 -31.11 16.39 13.86
N ALA A 395 -30.07 16.85 14.56
CA ALA A 395 -29.20 17.91 14.09
C ALA A 395 -28.48 17.52 12.78
N ALA A 396 -27.92 16.31 12.72
CA ALA A 396 -27.24 15.78 11.54
C ALA A 396 -28.20 15.72 10.34
N ALA A 397 -29.40 15.15 10.51
CA ALA A 397 -30.40 15.07 9.44
C ALA A 397 -30.80 16.46 8.91
N ARG A 398 -31.02 17.43 9.80
CA ARG A 398 -31.37 18.82 9.43
C ARG A 398 -30.23 19.54 8.72
N LEU A 399 -28.98 19.30 9.13
CA LEU A 399 -27.80 19.88 8.48
C LEU A 399 -27.53 19.23 7.12
N THR A 400 -27.65 17.91 6.99
CA THR A 400 -27.51 17.20 5.70
C THR A 400 -28.50 17.73 4.68
N ASP A 401 -29.80 17.82 5.02
CA ASP A 401 -30.85 18.34 4.11
C ASP A 401 -30.59 19.80 3.70
N ALA A 402 -30.16 20.64 4.66
CA ALA A 402 -29.81 22.03 4.38
C ALA A 402 -28.55 22.17 3.52
N LEU A 403 -27.53 21.36 3.77
CA LEU A 403 -26.28 21.33 3.00
C LEU A 403 -26.48 20.82 1.59
N GLU A 404 -27.24 19.74 1.39
CA GLU A 404 -27.55 19.22 0.06
C GLU A 404 -28.17 20.32 -0.82
N THR A 405 -29.15 21.04 -0.26
CA THR A 405 -29.83 22.14 -0.96
C THR A 405 -28.91 23.34 -1.17
N ALA A 406 -28.24 23.82 -0.12
CA ALA A 406 -27.45 25.05 -0.16
C ALA A 406 -26.14 24.86 -0.96
N SER A 407 -25.43 23.75 -0.76
CA SER A 407 -24.18 23.42 -1.45
C SER A 407 -24.41 23.26 -2.95
N THR A 408 -25.46 22.53 -3.36
CA THR A 408 -25.83 22.39 -4.78
C THR A 408 -26.09 23.75 -5.42
N LYS A 409 -26.92 24.59 -4.79
CA LYS A 409 -27.25 25.92 -5.34
C LYS A 409 -26.06 26.87 -5.32
N ALA A 410 -25.22 26.82 -4.29
CA ALA A 410 -24.01 27.63 -4.18
C ALA A 410 -22.98 27.23 -5.25
N SER A 411 -22.82 25.93 -5.51
CA SER A 411 -21.98 25.40 -6.58
C SER A 411 -22.47 25.87 -7.96
N VAL A 412 -23.78 25.77 -8.21
CA VAL A 412 -24.40 26.26 -9.45
C VAL A 412 -24.13 27.75 -9.65
N ILE A 413 -24.33 28.56 -8.61
CA ILE A 413 -24.06 30.00 -8.66
C ILE A 413 -22.58 30.29 -8.89
N GLY A 414 -21.67 29.57 -8.22
CA GLY A 414 -20.23 29.76 -8.35
C GLY A 414 -19.70 29.44 -9.74
N ALA A 415 -20.31 28.49 -10.44
CA ALA A 415 -19.92 28.08 -11.80
C ALA A 415 -20.82 28.67 -12.90
N TYR A 416 -21.84 29.46 -12.56
CA TYR A 416 -22.85 29.92 -13.52
C TYR A 416 -22.24 30.77 -14.64
N ASP A 417 -21.35 31.70 -14.30
CA ASP A 417 -20.78 32.64 -15.27
C ASP A 417 -19.91 31.94 -16.32
N ASP A 418 -19.30 30.81 -15.97
CA ASP A 418 -18.51 30.00 -16.90
C ASP A 418 -19.39 29.25 -17.92
N LEU A 419 -20.63 28.92 -17.56
CA LEU A 419 -21.55 28.10 -18.37
C LEU A 419 -22.63 28.91 -19.08
N ALA A 420 -22.96 30.10 -18.59
CA ALA A 420 -24.01 30.93 -19.17
C ALA A 420 -23.74 31.27 -20.65
N GLY A 421 -22.48 31.52 -21.01
CA GLY A 421 -22.06 31.76 -22.40
C GLY A 421 -22.24 30.54 -23.30
N THR A 422 -22.00 29.32 -22.79
CA THR A 422 -22.24 28.08 -23.52
C THR A 422 -23.72 27.83 -23.75
N ILE A 423 -24.56 28.04 -22.73
CA ILE A 423 -26.03 27.92 -22.85
C ILE A 423 -26.56 28.90 -23.89
N GLU A 424 -26.15 30.17 -23.80
CA GLU A 424 -26.52 31.22 -24.76
C GLU A 424 -26.14 30.85 -26.20
N THR A 425 -24.90 30.39 -26.40
CA THR A 425 -24.39 30.00 -27.73
C THR A 425 -25.20 28.85 -28.33
N LYS A 426 -25.48 27.80 -27.55
CA LYS A 426 -26.26 26.67 -28.03
C LYS A 426 -27.72 27.06 -28.32
N LEU A 427 -28.36 27.84 -27.45
CA LEU A 427 -29.71 28.35 -27.71
C LEU A 427 -29.80 29.15 -29.02
N ASN A 428 -28.76 29.91 -29.37
CA ASN A 428 -28.74 30.64 -30.66
C ASN A 428 -28.58 29.71 -31.87
N GLN A 429 -27.87 28.60 -31.72
CA GLN A 429 -27.59 27.66 -32.82
C GLN A 429 -28.75 26.70 -33.09
N THR A 430 -29.39 26.18 -32.04
CA THR A 430 -30.36 25.07 -32.13
C THR A 430 -31.74 25.45 -31.64
N GLY A 431 -31.88 26.58 -30.94
CA GLY A 431 -33.11 26.93 -30.22
C GLY A 431 -33.33 26.12 -28.95
N GLU A 432 -32.49 25.10 -28.67
CA GLU A 432 -32.72 24.12 -27.61
C GLU A 432 -31.41 23.71 -26.89
N VAL A 433 -31.44 23.62 -25.56
CA VAL A 433 -30.32 23.11 -24.73
C VAL A 433 -30.83 22.06 -23.76
N THR A 434 -30.20 20.89 -23.77
CA THR A 434 -30.50 19.75 -22.89
C THR A 434 -29.48 19.58 -21.77
N ALA A 435 -29.69 18.62 -20.87
CA ALA A 435 -28.70 18.25 -19.84
C ALA A 435 -27.37 17.76 -20.43
N ASP A 436 -27.42 16.93 -21.48
CA ASP A 436 -26.24 16.33 -22.12
C ASP A 436 -25.33 17.37 -22.79
N ASP A 437 -25.88 18.56 -23.03
CA ASP A 437 -25.17 19.67 -23.61
C ASP A 437 -24.23 20.40 -22.64
N LEU A 438 -24.34 20.14 -21.33
CA LEU A 438 -23.59 20.81 -20.28
C LEU A 438 -22.68 19.81 -19.53
N PRO A 439 -21.38 20.11 -19.33
CA PRO A 439 -20.44 19.22 -18.65
C PRO A 439 -20.57 19.30 -17.12
N VAL A 440 -21.79 19.15 -16.59
CA VAL A 440 -22.12 19.29 -15.16
C VAL A 440 -23.12 18.24 -14.69
N ARG A 441 -23.11 17.89 -13.40
CA ARG A 441 -24.02 16.88 -12.82
C ARG A 441 -25.45 17.40 -12.62
N HIS A 442 -25.61 18.67 -12.24
CA HIS A 442 -26.90 19.27 -11.91
C HIS A 442 -27.36 20.25 -13.00
N ALA A 443 -27.38 19.78 -14.25
CA ALA A 443 -27.70 20.62 -15.41
C ALA A 443 -29.09 21.29 -15.29
N GLU A 444 -30.07 20.63 -14.65
CA GLU A 444 -31.39 21.20 -14.39
C GLU A 444 -31.36 22.51 -13.60
N GLU A 445 -30.48 22.65 -12.62
CA GLU A 445 -30.38 23.84 -11.78
C GLU A 445 -29.73 24.99 -12.57
N PHE A 446 -28.74 24.70 -13.43
CA PHE A 446 -28.15 25.68 -14.33
C PHE A 446 -29.16 26.20 -15.35
N LEU A 447 -29.88 25.30 -16.03
CA LEU A 447 -30.89 25.68 -17.03
C LEU A 447 -32.07 26.42 -16.37
N GLY A 448 -32.52 25.95 -15.20
CA GLY A 448 -33.56 26.61 -14.42
C GLY A 448 -33.17 28.00 -13.94
N LEU A 449 -31.92 28.18 -13.49
CA LEU A 449 -31.38 29.49 -13.11
C LEU A 449 -31.27 30.42 -14.33
N TYR A 450 -30.81 29.89 -15.47
CA TYR A 450 -30.70 30.65 -16.70
C TYR A 450 -32.07 31.16 -17.18
N ASN A 451 -33.11 30.33 -17.17
CA ASN A 451 -34.48 30.73 -17.48
C ASN A 451 -34.96 31.88 -16.57
N ARG A 452 -34.75 31.77 -15.25
CA ARG A 452 -35.15 32.83 -14.30
C ARG A 452 -34.45 34.17 -14.55
N ARG A 453 -33.20 34.13 -15.04
CA ARG A 453 -32.44 35.33 -15.42
C ARG A 453 -32.82 35.86 -16.81
N ASN A 454 -33.36 35.02 -17.69
CA ASN A 454 -33.68 35.35 -19.08
C ASN A 454 -35.14 34.96 -19.41
N PRO A 455 -36.12 35.86 -19.23
CA PRO A 455 -37.54 35.55 -19.42
C PRO A 455 -37.96 35.21 -20.87
N SER A 456 -37.05 35.35 -21.84
CA SER A 456 -37.27 35.06 -23.26
C SER A 456 -37.09 33.59 -23.63
N VAL A 457 -36.64 32.75 -22.69
CA VAL A 457 -36.50 31.30 -22.89
C VAL A 457 -37.48 30.55 -22.00
N GLU A 458 -37.94 29.39 -22.44
CA GLU A 458 -38.83 28.52 -21.67
C GLU A 458 -38.05 27.28 -21.18
N PHE A 459 -38.24 26.90 -19.92
CA PHE A 459 -37.61 25.69 -19.35
C PHE A 459 -38.67 24.63 -19.07
N ASP A 460 -38.47 23.43 -19.60
CA ASP A 460 -39.21 22.22 -19.26
C ASP A 460 -38.40 21.37 -18.27
N PRO A 461 -38.76 21.35 -16.97
CA PRO A 461 -38.04 20.59 -15.95
C PRO A 461 -38.22 19.07 -16.09
N ALA A 462 -39.26 18.58 -16.78
CA ALA A 462 -39.50 17.14 -16.93
C ALA A 462 -38.54 16.50 -17.94
N GLN A 463 -38.08 17.29 -18.91
CA GLN A 463 -37.12 16.88 -19.94
C GLN A 463 -35.73 17.47 -19.73
N VAL A 464 -35.56 18.35 -18.74
CA VAL A 464 -34.34 19.14 -18.50
C VAL A 464 -33.91 19.85 -19.79
N LEU A 465 -34.86 20.61 -20.35
CA LEU A 465 -34.76 21.22 -21.68
C LEU A 465 -35.07 22.71 -21.60
N LEU A 466 -34.19 23.52 -22.17
CA LEU A 466 -34.37 24.96 -22.30
C LEU A 466 -34.61 25.31 -23.78
N ARG A 467 -35.68 26.06 -24.08
CA ARG A 467 -36.08 26.46 -25.43
C ARG A 467 -36.04 27.97 -25.59
N ARG A 468 -35.51 28.44 -26.70
CA ARG A 468 -35.74 29.78 -27.24
C ARG A 468 -36.74 29.63 -28.39
N GLY A 469 -37.66 30.59 -28.55
CA GLY A 469 -38.64 30.56 -29.66
C GLY A 469 -37.98 30.46 -31.05
N ASP A 470 -38.79 30.37 -32.10
CA ASP A 470 -38.36 30.15 -33.50
C ASP A 470 -37.01 30.81 -33.82
N VAL A 471 -35.98 30.00 -34.02
CA VAL A 471 -34.64 30.43 -34.40
C VAL A 471 -34.76 31.13 -35.74
N GLU A 472 -34.16 32.31 -35.90
CA GLU A 472 -34.15 33.00 -37.18
C GLU A 472 -33.44 32.11 -38.22
N GLN A 473 -34.18 31.80 -39.27
CA GLN A 473 -33.78 30.93 -40.37
C GLN A 473 -33.67 31.77 -41.64
N TYR A 474 -32.64 31.49 -42.42
CA TYR A 474 -32.27 32.25 -43.60
C TYR A 474 -31.99 31.32 -44.78
N ASP A 475 -32.21 31.82 -45.99
CA ASP A 475 -31.94 31.08 -47.23
C ASP A 475 -30.54 31.44 -47.78
N LEU A 476 -29.76 30.42 -48.16
CA LEU A 476 -28.47 30.59 -48.84
C LEU A 476 -28.59 30.16 -50.30
N THR A 477 -28.42 31.11 -51.23
CA THR A 477 -28.30 30.81 -52.66
C THR A 477 -26.82 30.80 -53.08
N VAL A 478 -26.37 29.70 -53.67
CA VAL A 478 -25.01 29.53 -54.18
C VAL A 478 -25.04 29.48 -55.71
N ASP A 479 -24.52 30.54 -56.34
CA ASP A 479 -24.40 30.64 -57.79
C ASP A 479 -23.03 30.14 -58.24
N LEU A 480 -23.02 29.04 -58.99
CA LEU A 480 -21.85 28.43 -59.58
C LEU A 480 -21.64 28.92 -61.01
N GLN A 481 -20.41 29.27 -61.37
CA GLN A 481 -20.01 29.62 -62.73
C GLN A 481 -18.65 29.02 -63.08
N TYR A 482 -18.54 28.36 -64.24
CA TYR A 482 -17.29 27.90 -64.82
C TYR A 482 -16.78 28.95 -65.82
N GLU A 483 -15.45 29.10 -65.91
CA GLU A 483 -14.78 30.06 -66.79
C GLU A 483 -15.13 29.84 -68.28
N HIS A 484 -15.24 28.58 -68.71
CA HIS A 484 -15.60 28.20 -70.07
C HIS A 484 -16.67 27.10 -70.09
N GLY A 485 -17.53 27.14 -71.12
CA GLY A 485 -18.51 26.08 -71.34
C GLY A 485 -17.89 24.81 -71.88
N GLY A 486 -18.41 23.65 -71.47
CA GLY A 486 -17.88 22.35 -71.89
C GLY A 486 -18.87 21.20 -71.73
N GLU A 487 -18.36 19.98 -71.54
CA GLU A 487 -19.17 18.81 -71.20
C GLU A 487 -20.00 19.06 -69.93
N SER A 488 -21.10 18.33 -69.78
CA SER A 488 -21.92 18.41 -68.56
C SER A 488 -21.11 17.88 -67.38
N ARG A 489 -21.13 18.61 -66.26
CA ARG A 489 -20.39 18.31 -65.02
C ARG A 489 -21.33 18.33 -63.83
N GLN A 490 -21.06 17.51 -62.82
CA GLN A 490 -21.86 17.45 -61.59
C GLN A 490 -21.09 18.14 -60.45
N ALA A 491 -21.45 19.38 -60.14
CA ALA A 491 -20.87 20.11 -59.01
C ALA A 491 -21.53 19.67 -57.69
N THR A 492 -20.75 19.56 -56.62
CA THR A 492 -21.23 19.25 -55.27
C THR A 492 -20.98 20.44 -54.35
N ILE A 493 -22.01 20.93 -53.69
CA ILE A 493 -21.96 22.04 -52.74
C ILE A 493 -22.34 21.50 -51.37
N GLU A 494 -21.49 21.72 -50.38
CA GLU A 494 -21.69 21.32 -49.00
C GLU A 494 -21.60 22.55 -48.09
N ILE A 495 -22.54 22.67 -47.17
CA ILE A 495 -22.47 23.62 -46.05
C ILE A 495 -22.34 22.83 -44.75
N ASN A 496 -21.45 23.27 -43.86
CA ASN A 496 -21.20 22.62 -42.57
C ASN A 496 -20.95 23.66 -41.45
N GLY A 497 -21.76 23.61 -40.40
CA GLY A 497 -21.68 24.47 -39.20
C GLY A 497 -21.67 23.65 -37.90
N GLY A 498 -21.17 22.42 -37.93
CA GLY A 498 -21.12 21.52 -36.77
C GLY A 498 -22.44 20.80 -36.48
N VAL A 499 -23.51 21.54 -36.19
CA VAL A 499 -24.85 20.97 -35.87
C VAL A 499 -25.74 20.88 -37.11
N TYR A 500 -25.61 21.82 -38.05
CA TYR A 500 -26.29 21.78 -39.35
C TYR A 500 -25.29 21.46 -40.46
N SER A 501 -25.61 20.46 -41.28
CA SER A 501 -24.85 20.14 -42.49
C SER A 501 -25.79 19.67 -43.59
N GLU A 502 -25.62 20.20 -44.79
CA GLU A 502 -26.38 19.82 -45.96
C GLU A 502 -25.49 19.77 -47.20
N THR A 503 -25.78 18.83 -48.10
CA THR A 503 -25.06 18.67 -49.37
C THR A 503 -26.04 18.64 -50.53
N LYS A 504 -25.77 19.43 -51.57
CA LYS A 504 -26.55 19.45 -52.81
C LYS A 504 -25.65 19.23 -54.02
N MET A 505 -26.17 18.52 -55.01
CA MET A 505 -25.49 18.26 -56.27
C MET A 505 -26.26 18.91 -57.42
N VAL A 506 -25.54 19.49 -58.37
CA VAL A 506 -26.16 20.13 -59.55
C VAL A 506 -25.37 19.83 -60.82
N GLU A 507 -26.08 19.49 -61.89
CA GLU A 507 -25.48 19.29 -63.21
C GLU A 507 -25.49 20.58 -64.03
N THR A 508 -24.36 20.92 -64.64
CA THR A 508 -24.27 22.09 -65.53
C THR A 508 -23.13 22.01 -66.54
N HIS A 509 -23.31 22.73 -67.65
CA HIS A 509 -22.27 22.96 -68.67
C HIS A 509 -21.44 24.23 -68.42
N VAL A 510 -22.00 25.22 -67.72
CA VAL A 510 -21.42 26.57 -67.60
C VAL A 510 -21.76 27.26 -66.27
N ALA A 511 -23.03 27.22 -65.86
CA ALA A 511 -23.48 27.88 -64.64
C ALA A 511 -24.70 27.17 -64.04
N ALA A 512 -24.81 27.19 -62.72
CA ALA A 512 -25.91 26.62 -61.96
C ALA A 512 -26.18 27.46 -60.71
N SER A 513 -27.35 27.32 -60.12
CA SER A 513 -27.69 27.93 -58.84
C SER A 513 -28.27 26.87 -57.92
N VAL A 514 -27.85 26.87 -56.66
CA VAL A 514 -28.28 25.92 -55.63
C VAL A 514 -28.73 26.70 -54.41
N GLU A 515 -29.95 26.46 -53.98
CA GLU A 515 -30.54 27.11 -52.82
C GLU A 515 -30.56 26.14 -51.64
N PHE A 516 -30.12 26.58 -50.48
CA PHE A 516 -30.27 25.90 -49.18
C PHE A 516 -31.27 26.73 -48.37
N THR A 517 -32.31 26.09 -47.86
CA THR A 517 -33.39 26.79 -47.14
C THR A 517 -33.36 26.46 -45.66
N ASP A 518 -33.93 27.33 -44.86
CA ASP A 518 -34.12 27.12 -43.42
C ASP A 518 -32.80 26.96 -42.63
N ILE A 519 -31.74 27.68 -43.01
CA ILE A 519 -30.44 27.60 -42.33
C ILE A 519 -30.45 28.51 -41.09
N PRO A 520 -30.12 27.99 -39.89
CA PRO A 520 -30.02 28.82 -38.69
C PRO A 520 -28.97 29.93 -38.80
N GLN A 521 -29.14 31.00 -38.03
CA GLN A 521 -28.10 32.02 -37.90
C GLN A 521 -26.79 31.42 -37.34
N GLY A 522 -25.65 31.70 -37.97
CA GLY A 522 -24.36 31.21 -37.47
C GLY A 522 -23.20 31.26 -38.46
N GLU A 523 -22.06 30.69 -38.02
CA GLU A 523 -20.85 30.55 -38.84
C GLU A 523 -20.82 29.17 -39.53
N TYR A 524 -20.54 29.16 -40.83
CA TYR A 524 -20.58 27.98 -41.68
C TYR A 524 -19.37 27.91 -42.61
N THR A 525 -18.93 26.69 -42.93
CA THR A 525 -17.99 26.45 -44.03
C THR A 525 -18.75 25.97 -45.26
N LEU A 526 -18.65 26.72 -46.34
CA LEU A 526 -19.13 26.34 -47.67
C LEU A 526 -17.99 25.69 -48.46
N SER A 527 -18.20 24.46 -48.91
CA SER A 527 -17.28 23.71 -49.78
C SER A 527 -17.97 23.43 -51.12
N ALA A 528 -17.34 23.83 -52.22
CA ALA A 528 -17.86 23.59 -53.57
C ALA A 528 -16.84 22.82 -54.40
N ASP A 529 -17.19 21.58 -54.74
CA ASP A 529 -16.45 20.70 -55.63
C ASP A 529 -16.99 20.85 -57.08
N PRO A 530 -16.14 21.19 -58.05
CA PRO A 530 -16.56 21.38 -59.44
C PRO A 530 -16.90 20.09 -60.20
N GLY A 531 -16.62 18.90 -59.67
CA GLY A 531 -16.92 17.61 -60.33
C GLY A 531 -16.15 17.37 -61.64
N ALA A 532 -15.10 18.14 -61.89
CA ALA A 532 -14.23 18.01 -63.05
C ALA A 532 -12.79 18.33 -62.66
N SER A 533 -11.87 17.43 -63.00
CA SER A 533 -10.48 17.45 -62.54
C SER A 533 -9.70 18.71 -62.90
N LYS A 534 -10.06 19.41 -64.00
CA LYS A 534 -9.41 20.65 -64.45
C LYS A 534 -9.66 21.87 -63.54
N PHE A 535 -10.60 21.78 -62.61
CA PHE A 535 -10.98 22.85 -61.70
C PHE A 535 -10.65 22.45 -60.24
N GLY A 536 -10.33 23.43 -59.40
CA GLY A 536 -10.08 23.18 -57.97
C GLY A 536 -11.32 23.36 -57.11
N THR A 537 -11.43 22.59 -56.02
CA THR A 537 -12.42 22.80 -54.95
C THR A 537 -12.23 24.16 -54.29
N ILE A 538 -13.33 24.84 -54.00
CA ILE A 538 -13.34 26.15 -53.32
C ILE A 538 -13.96 25.98 -51.93
N LYS A 539 -13.26 26.43 -50.89
CA LYS A 539 -13.77 26.51 -49.52
C LYS A 539 -13.88 27.97 -49.08
N ARG A 540 -14.97 28.34 -48.41
CA ARG A 540 -15.21 29.67 -47.85
C ARG A 540 -15.86 29.57 -46.48
N GLU A 541 -15.44 30.44 -45.58
CA GLU A 541 -16.16 30.70 -44.33
C GLU A 541 -17.27 31.72 -44.61
N LEU A 542 -18.46 31.46 -44.09
CA LEU A 542 -19.66 32.28 -44.22
C LEU A 542 -20.21 32.58 -42.83
N VAL A 543 -20.75 33.79 -42.66
CA VAL A 543 -21.57 34.14 -41.50
C VAL A 543 -22.96 34.43 -42.06
N ILE A 544 -23.95 33.64 -41.65
CA ILE A 544 -25.34 33.78 -42.08
C ILE A 544 -26.08 34.53 -40.98
N GLU A 545 -26.41 35.79 -41.26
CA GLU A 545 -27.22 36.68 -40.41
C GLU A 545 -28.48 37.19 -41.14
N ASP A 546 -28.56 36.95 -42.45
CA ASP A 546 -29.65 37.29 -43.36
C ASP A 546 -29.65 36.33 -44.57
N ASP A 547 -30.67 36.41 -45.42
CA ASP A 547 -30.69 35.67 -46.70
C ASP A 547 -29.46 36.06 -47.54
N LEU A 548 -28.62 35.07 -47.85
CA LEU A 548 -27.31 35.30 -48.43
C LEU A 548 -27.21 34.71 -49.83
N SER A 549 -26.58 35.44 -50.75
CA SER A 549 -26.22 34.93 -52.08
C SER A 549 -24.71 34.95 -52.28
N VAL A 550 -24.14 33.78 -52.58
CA VAL A 550 -22.70 33.59 -52.74
C VAL A 550 -22.41 33.14 -54.17
N SER A 551 -21.58 33.90 -54.89
CA SER A 551 -21.08 33.50 -56.19
C SER A 551 -19.73 32.79 -56.08
N ILE A 552 -19.66 31.58 -56.66
CA ILE A 552 -18.47 30.76 -56.79
C ILE A 552 -18.11 30.66 -58.27
N LYS A 553 -16.87 31.05 -58.60
CA LYS A 553 -16.33 30.95 -59.95
C LYS A 553 -15.22 29.90 -59.98
N PHE A 554 -15.44 28.85 -60.74
CA PHE A 554 -14.44 27.84 -61.03
C PHE A 554 -13.61 28.30 -62.23
N SER A 555 -12.35 28.64 -61.97
CA SER A 555 -11.34 28.87 -63.01
C SER A 555 -10.55 27.59 -63.25
N GLU A 556 -10.21 27.34 -64.51
CA GLU A 556 -9.33 26.21 -64.84
C GLU A 556 -7.97 26.46 -64.18
N ARG A 557 -7.44 25.41 -63.55
CA ARG A 557 -6.12 25.46 -62.93
C ARG A 557 -5.15 24.66 -63.78
N SER A 558 -3.97 25.23 -64.01
CA SER A 558 -2.91 24.50 -64.70
C SER A 558 -2.58 23.20 -63.94
N PRO A 559 -2.06 22.15 -64.60
CA PRO A 559 -1.63 20.93 -63.89
C PRO A 559 -0.71 21.23 -62.70
N ARG A 560 0.21 22.19 -62.85
CA ARG A 560 1.05 22.67 -61.74
C ARG A 560 0.24 23.23 -60.57
N GLU A 561 -0.68 24.15 -60.83
CA GLU A 561 -1.50 24.77 -59.77
C GLU A 561 -2.39 23.75 -59.04
N ARG A 562 -2.83 22.70 -59.74
CA ARG A 562 -3.62 21.61 -59.13
C ARG A 562 -2.73 20.70 -58.28
N LEU A 563 -1.63 20.23 -58.83
CA LEU A 563 -0.72 19.28 -58.18
C LEU A 563 0.09 19.89 -57.03
N CYS A 564 0.31 21.19 -57.06
CA CYS A 564 1.00 21.91 -55.99
C CYS A 564 0.03 22.53 -54.95
N SER A 565 -1.28 22.35 -55.11
CA SER A 565 -2.28 22.90 -54.19
C SER A 565 -2.15 22.26 -52.80
N GLY A 566 -1.89 23.06 -51.77
CA GLY A 566 -1.73 22.58 -50.38
C GLY A 566 -0.28 22.35 -49.95
N ILE A 567 0.69 22.60 -50.83
CA ILE A 567 2.12 22.62 -50.49
C ILE A 567 2.51 24.08 -50.19
N ASP A 568 2.71 24.41 -48.91
CA ASP A 568 3.03 25.78 -48.46
C ASP A 568 4.45 26.25 -48.86
N GLN A 569 5.31 25.33 -49.28
CA GLN A 569 6.69 25.59 -49.65
C GLN A 569 6.83 25.82 -51.16
N ASP A 570 7.68 26.77 -51.58
CA ASP A 570 7.97 26.98 -53.00
C ASP A 570 8.84 25.84 -53.54
N MET A 571 8.20 24.83 -54.11
CA MET A 571 8.84 23.65 -54.69
C MET A 571 9.83 24.00 -55.82
N THR A 572 9.75 25.20 -56.40
CA THR A 572 10.72 25.69 -57.37
C THR A 572 12.14 25.71 -56.80
N GLU A 573 12.31 25.97 -55.50
CA GLU A 573 13.62 26.04 -54.85
C GLU A 573 14.31 24.65 -54.73
N TYR A 574 13.52 23.58 -54.72
CA TYR A 574 14.00 22.21 -54.56
C TYR A 574 14.28 21.53 -55.90
N LEU A 575 13.78 22.09 -57.00
CA LEU A 575 13.95 21.53 -58.33
C LEU A 575 15.43 21.29 -58.73
N PRO A 576 16.39 22.21 -58.47
CA PRO A 576 17.80 22.00 -58.83
C PRO A 576 18.43 20.75 -58.20
N ALA A 577 17.90 20.29 -57.06
CA ALA A 577 18.42 19.10 -56.37
C ALA A 577 18.09 17.79 -57.11
N ILE A 578 16.97 17.76 -57.85
CA ILE A 578 16.48 16.57 -58.56
C ILE A 578 16.61 16.67 -60.08
N GLU A 579 16.78 17.88 -60.62
CA GLU A 579 16.78 18.20 -62.05
C GLU A 579 17.68 17.27 -62.87
N SER A 580 18.90 16.99 -62.39
CA SER A 580 19.84 16.12 -63.10
C SER A 580 19.31 14.69 -63.26
N GLN A 581 18.62 14.17 -62.24
CA GLN A 581 18.08 12.81 -62.25
C GLN A 581 16.83 12.73 -63.12
N VAL A 582 15.89 13.69 -62.94
CA VAL A 582 14.67 13.81 -63.75
C VAL A 582 15.04 13.96 -65.23
N SER A 583 15.96 14.86 -65.57
CA SER A 583 16.43 15.06 -66.95
C SER A 583 17.15 13.84 -67.53
N SER A 584 17.84 13.05 -66.70
CA SER A 584 18.48 11.79 -67.18
C SER A 584 17.43 10.73 -67.49
N ARG A 585 16.46 10.54 -66.58
CA ARG A 585 15.36 9.59 -66.76
C ARG A 585 14.53 9.94 -68.00
N PHE A 586 14.20 11.21 -68.19
CA PHE A 586 13.49 11.69 -69.36
C PHE A 586 14.24 11.39 -70.66
N ARG A 587 15.56 11.63 -70.70
CA ARG A 587 16.40 11.30 -71.87
C ARG A 587 16.50 9.81 -72.15
N GLU A 588 16.38 8.97 -71.13
CA GLU A 588 16.47 7.51 -71.26
C GLU A 588 15.14 6.87 -71.68
N GLN A 589 14.02 7.36 -71.14
CA GLN A 589 12.70 6.72 -71.30
C GLN A 589 11.74 7.49 -72.23
N GLY A 590 12.01 8.76 -72.54
CA GLY A 590 11.13 9.63 -73.33
C GLY A 590 10.01 10.30 -72.52
N TYR A 591 9.87 9.95 -71.25
CA TYR A 591 8.96 10.59 -70.29
C TYR A 591 9.50 10.42 -68.86
N VAL A 592 8.93 11.17 -67.91
CA VAL A 592 9.11 10.95 -66.47
C VAL A 592 7.74 10.93 -65.82
N SER A 593 7.54 10.05 -64.83
CA SER A 593 6.36 10.11 -63.98
C SER A 593 6.69 10.16 -62.50
N ALA A 594 5.72 10.57 -61.67
CA ALA A 594 5.94 10.72 -60.23
C ALA A 594 6.18 9.38 -59.54
N SER A 595 5.65 8.29 -60.09
CA SER A 595 5.90 6.93 -59.59
C SER A 595 7.30 6.39 -59.90
N MET A 596 8.11 7.08 -60.71
CA MET A 596 9.47 6.66 -61.05
C MET A 596 10.48 7.03 -59.95
N ASP A 597 10.54 6.27 -58.85
CA ASP A 597 11.56 6.33 -57.77
C ASP A 597 12.45 7.59 -57.80
N LEU A 598 11.84 8.71 -57.40
CA LEU A 598 12.47 10.03 -57.33
C LEU A 598 13.03 10.23 -55.91
N PRO A 599 14.14 10.95 -55.73
CA PRO A 599 14.77 11.16 -54.42
C PRO A 599 14.03 12.22 -53.58
N VAL A 600 12.70 12.17 -53.54
CA VAL A 600 11.80 13.07 -52.80
C VAL A 600 10.68 12.24 -52.18
N GLN A 601 10.00 12.79 -51.16
CA GLN A 601 8.83 12.09 -50.63
C GLN A 601 7.73 12.05 -51.69
N ASP A 602 7.00 10.93 -51.75
CA ASP A 602 5.97 10.66 -52.76
C ASP A 602 4.93 11.79 -52.87
N GLU A 603 4.63 12.48 -51.75
CA GLU A 603 3.70 13.62 -51.69
C GLU A 603 4.17 14.87 -52.48
N TYR A 604 5.49 15.09 -52.64
CA TYR A 604 6.05 16.24 -53.37
C TYR A 604 6.42 15.91 -54.81
N GLY A 605 6.58 14.62 -55.14
CA GLY A 605 6.98 14.14 -56.47
C GLY A 605 6.14 14.72 -57.62
N PRO A 606 4.80 14.59 -57.59
CA PRO A 606 3.89 15.11 -58.63
C PRO A 606 4.04 16.62 -58.89
N CYS A 607 4.10 17.43 -57.84
CA CYS A 607 4.28 18.88 -57.97
C CYS A 607 5.67 19.22 -58.55
N LEU A 608 6.72 18.57 -58.06
CA LEU A 608 8.10 18.84 -58.51
C LEU A 608 8.33 18.48 -59.99
N ILE A 609 7.80 17.36 -60.46
CA ILE A 609 7.91 17.00 -61.88
C ILE A 609 7.03 17.90 -62.76
N ALA A 610 5.85 18.33 -62.28
CA ALA A 610 5.00 19.26 -63.02
C ALA A 610 5.71 20.62 -63.22
N ILE A 611 6.38 21.13 -62.17
CA ILE A 611 7.22 22.34 -62.25
C ILE A 611 8.37 22.12 -63.23
N TRP A 612 9.05 20.97 -63.15
CA TRP A 612 10.15 20.64 -64.06
C TRP A 612 9.69 20.61 -65.53
N GLY A 613 8.55 19.98 -65.80
CA GLY A 613 7.97 19.87 -67.13
C GLY A 613 7.67 21.25 -67.71
N GLU A 614 7.00 22.11 -66.94
CA GLU A 614 6.72 23.48 -67.35
C GLU A 614 8.00 24.29 -67.63
N GLN A 615 9.02 24.21 -66.76
CA GLN A 615 10.30 24.90 -66.96
C GLN A 615 11.11 24.39 -68.15
N SER A 616 10.95 23.11 -68.49
CA SER A 616 11.67 22.44 -69.58
C SER A 616 10.89 22.47 -70.89
N GLU A 617 9.77 23.20 -70.97
CA GLU A 617 8.87 23.27 -72.12
C GLU A 617 8.33 21.89 -72.55
N HIS A 618 8.04 21.02 -71.57
CA HIS A 618 7.39 19.72 -71.75
C HIS A 618 5.95 19.74 -71.25
N ASP A 619 5.10 18.91 -71.86
CA ASP A 619 3.69 18.81 -71.49
C ASP A 619 3.52 17.89 -70.27
N VAL A 620 2.53 18.20 -69.43
CA VAL A 620 2.22 17.47 -68.20
C VAL A 620 0.78 16.95 -68.28
N ALA A 621 0.58 15.66 -68.01
CA ALA A 621 -0.73 15.04 -67.96
C ALA A 621 -0.87 14.11 -66.73
N GLU A 622 -2.08 14.03 -66.20
CA GLU A 622 -2.44 13.05 -65.18
C GLU A 622 -3.01 11.78 -65.85
N PHE A 623 -2.49 10.61 -65.49
CA PHE A 623 -2.94 9.33 -66.01
C PHE A 623 -2.86 8.24 -64.94
N ASN A 624 -3.97 7.54 -64.67
CA ASN A 624 -4.08 6.46 -63.66
C ASN A 624 -3.48 6.83 -62.29
N ASP A 625 -3.91 7.97 -61.72
CA ASP A 625 -3.45 8.50 -60.43
C ASP A 625 -1.94 8.82 -60.37
N ASP A 626 -1.28 8.91 -61.52
CA ASP A 626 0.13 9.33 -61.66
C ASP A 626 0.23 10.58 -62.54
N VAL A 627 1.32 11.33 -62.38
CA VAL A 627 1.62 12.52 -63.18
C VAL A 627 2.75 12.21 -64.13
N VAL A 628 2.55 12.46 -65.41
CA VAL A 628 3.48 12.15 -66.48
C VAL A 628 3.89 13.44 -67.20
N VAL A 629 5.20 13.65 -67.30
CA VAL A 629 5.82 14.71 -68.11
C VAL A 629 6.36 14.09 -69.39
N TYR A 630 6.02 14.66 -70.54
CA TYR A 630 6.35 14.08 -71.85
C TYR A 630 6.59 15.13 -72.94
N ASP A 631 7.26 14.72 -74.02
CA ASP A 631 7.43 15.54 -75.21
C ASP A 631 6.23 15.37 -76.16
N ARG A 632 5.33 16.36 -76.19
CA ARG A 632 4.15 16.38 -77.09
C ARG A 632 4.52 16.23 -78.55
N SER A 633 5.68 16.74 -78.99
CA SER A 633 6.12 16.61 -80.36
C SER A 633 6.51 15.17 -80.72
N GLN A 634 6.99 14.40 -79.73
CA GLN A 634 7.28 12.98 -79.90
C GLN A 634 5.99 12.17 -79.96
N VAL A 635 5.10 12.32 -78.97
CA VAL A 635 3.82 11.58 -78.93
C VAL A 635 2.98 11.87 -80.17
N ARG A 636 2.93 13.13 -80.63
CA ARG A 636 2.24 13.49 -81.86
C ARG A 636 2.82 12.78 -83.10
N ARG A 637 4.14 12.68 -83.22
CA ARG A 637 4.80 11.95 -84.33
C ARG A 637 4.51 10.45 -84.26
N GLU A 638 4.49 9.88 -83.06
CA GLU A 638 4.11 8.47 -82.84
C GLU A 638 2.66 8.22 -83.24
N LEU A 639 1.73 9.12 -82.86
CA LEU A 639 0.34 9.08 -83.28
C LEU A 639 0.17 9.24 -84.80
N GLU A 640 0.86 10.21 -85.42
CA GLU A 640 0.84 10.41 -86.87
C GLU A 640 1.31 9.16 -87.62
N ASN A 641 2.41 8.54 -87.19
CA ASN A 641 2.89 7.27 -87.75
C ASN A 641 1.91 6.11 -87.49
N THR A 642 1.25 6.10 -86.33
CA THR A 642 0.25 5.08 -86.00
C THR A 642 -0.93 5.17 -86.94
N VAL A 643 -1.47 6.38 -87.12
CA VAL A 643 -2.56 6.66 -88.04
C VAL A 643 -2.14 6.32 -89.47
N GLN A 644 -0.98 6.80 -89.94
CA GLN A 644 -0.56 6.63 -91.33
C GLN A 644 -0.25 5.19 -91.74
N TYR A 645 0.28 4.35 -90.83
CA TYR A 645 0.80 3.03 -91.18
C TYR A 645 0.12 1.85 -90.49
N ASN A 646 -0.71 2.08 -89.46
CA ASN A 646 -1.22 1.00 -88.61
C ASN A 646 -2.75 0.99 -88.45
N ILE A 647 -3.48 1.93 -89.08
CA ILE A 647 -4.94 1.92 -89.16
C ILE A 647 -5.32 1.90 -90.64
N GLU A 648 -6.11 0.91 -91.06
CA GLU A 648 -6.65 0.86 -92.42
C GLU A 648 -7.98 1.66 -92.49
N PRO A 649 -8.35 2.20 -93.67
CA PRO A 649 -9.63 2.90 -93.82
C PRO A 649 -10.83 2.03 -93.42
N GLY A 650 -11.66 2.52 -92.52
CA GLY A 650 -12.81 1.81 -91.96
C GLY A 650 -12.56 1.08 -90.64
N ASP A 651 -11.32 1.00 -90.16
CA ASP A 651 -10.96 0.38 -88.88
C ASP A 651 -10.91 1.40 -87.71
N GLU A 652 -10.98 0.87 -86.49
CA GLU A 652 -10.88 1.64 -85.24
C GLU A 652 -9.74 1.11 -84.36
N LEU A 653 -8.93 2.02 -83.82
CA LEU A 653 -7.87 1.71 -82.86
C LEU A 653 -8.27 2.24 -81.48
N GLN A 654 -8.43 1.36 -80.49
CA GLN A 654 -8.73 1.80 -79.12
C GLN A 654 -7.56 2.60 -78.55
N PHE A 655 -7.84 3.63 -77.73
CA PHE A 655 -6.81 4.44 -77.09
C PHE A 655 -5.89 3.62 -76.18
N SER A 656 -6.42 2.55 -75.56
CA SER A 656 -5.60 1.58 -74.81
C SER A 656 -4.58 0.87 -75.70
N ASP A 657 -4.96 0.50 -76.91
CA ASP A 657 -4.08 -0.22 -77.85
C ASP A 657 -3.06 0.73 -78.47
N ALA A 658 -3.47 1.97 -78.75
CA ALA A 658 -2.56 3.05 -79.13
C ALA A 658 -1.45 3.22 -78.09
N ARG A 659 -1.82 3.39 -76.81
CA ARG A 659 -0.87 3.49 -75.69
C ARG A 659 0.05 2.30 -75.56
N ASN A 660 -0.50 1.08 -75.59
CA ASN A 660 0.26 -0.12 -75.25
C ASN A 660 1.23 -0.57 -76.35
N ASN A 661 0.89 -0.31 -77.62
CA ASN A 661 1.62 -0.88 -78.76
C ASN A 661 2.41 0.17 -79.55
N PHE A 662 2.01 1.44 -79.50
CA PHE A 662 2.53 2.46 -80.42
C PHE A 662 3.08 3.71 -79.76
N LEU A 663 2.60 4.05 -78.55
CA LEU A 663 3.11 5.21 -77.81
C LEU A 663 4.21 4.78 -76.84
N SER A 664 5.27 5.60 -76.78
CA SER A 664 6.32 5.46 -75.78
C SER A 664 5.91 5.97 -74.41
N VAL A 665 4.80 6.70 -74.32
CA VAL A 665 4.35 7.42 -73.12
C VAL A 665 2.90 7.05 -72.75
N PRO A 666 2.60 6.78 -71.47
CA PRO A 666 1.25 6.53 -70.99
C PRO A 666 0.46 7.83 -70.79
N VAL A 667 -0.06 8.41 -71.88
CA VAL A 667 -0.89 9.64 -71.86
C VAL A 667 -2.41 9.35 -71.80
N PRO A 668 -3.23 10.21 -71.16
CA PRO A 668 -4.66 9.97 -71.04
C PRO A 668 -5.40 10.06 -72.39
N ASP A 669 -6.59 9.45 -72.46
CA ASP A 669 -7.43 9.42 -73.66
C ASP A 669 -7.72 10.83 -74.20
N GLU A 670 -7.93 11.79 -73.30
CA GLU A 670 -8.20 13.18 -73.66
C GLU A 670 -7.02 13.81 -74.41
N THR A 671 -5.79 13.55 -73.96
CA THR A 671 -4.56 14.02 -74.61
C THR A 671 -4.39 13.41 -76.01
N ILE A 672 -4.65 12.11 -76.15
CA ILE A 672 -4.60 11.44 -77.47
C ILE A 672 -5.65 12.07 -78.40
N ARG A 673 -6.87 12.26 -77.88
CA ARG A 673 -7.98 12.85 -78.64
C ARG A 673 -7.66 14.25 -79.14
N GLU A 674 -7.12 15.10 -78.26
CA GLU A 674 -6.69 16.46 -78.58
C GLU A 674 -5.62 16.44 -79.69
N MET A 675 -4.57 15.63 -79.52
CA MET A 675 -3.49 15.57 -80.51
C MET A 675 -3.93 15.04 -81.86
N ILE A 676 -4.83 14.05 -81.91
CA ILE A 676 -5.42 13.56 -83.16
C ILE A 676 -6.26 14.65 -83.83
N GLY A 677 -7.04 15.41 -83.07
CA GLY A 677 -7.81 16.54 -83.59
C GLY A 677 -6.93 17.62 -84.23
N ASP A 678 -5.68 17.76 -83.78
CA ASP A 678 -4.70 18.70 -84.29
C ASP A 678 -3.86 18.17 -85.48
N LEU A 679 -3.96 16.87 -85.83
CA LEU A 679 -3.18 16.29 -86.92
C LEU A 679 -3.72 16.75 -88.29
N GLN A 680 -2.81 17.06 -89.20
CA GLN A 680 -3.13 17.32 -90.61
C GLN A 680 -2.74 16.09 -91.42
N THR A 681 -3.65 15.13 -91.53
CA THR A 681 -3.49 13.92 -92.34
C THR A 681 -4.20 14.06 -93.69
N ASP A 682 -3.75 13.31 -94.70
CA ASP A 682 -4.40 13.26 -96.02
C ASP A 682 -5.74 12.46 -95.98
N ASP A 683 -5.96 11.67 -94.92
CA ASP A 683 -7.18 10.86 -94.66
C ASP A 683 -8.08 11.52 -93.59
N ASP A 684 -9.40 11.27 -93.66
CA ASP A 684 -10.40 11.77 -92.70
C ASP A 684 -10.33 10.95 -91.38
N VAL A 685 -9.68 11.52 -90.37
CA VAL A 685 -9.49 10.88 -89.06
C VAL A 685 -10.38 11.56 -88.02
N THR A 686 -11.18 10.76 -87.31
CA THR A 686 -12.04 11.22 -86.21
C THR A 686 -11.77 10.43 -84.93
N THR A 687 -12.30 10.91 -83.81
CA THR A 687 -12.17 10.24 -82.52
C THR A 687 -13.53 10.01 -81.89
N THR A 688 -13.66 8.87 -81.21
CA THR A 688 -14.80 8.57 -80.34
C THR A 688 -14.42 8.83 -78.89
N LYS A 689 -15.28 8.42 -77.94
CA LYS A 689 -14.93 8.46 -76.52
C LYS A 689 -13.71 7.59 -76.19
N THR A 690 -13.48 6.49 -76.91
CA THR A 690 -12.45 5.49 -76.54
C THR A 690 -11.51 5.07 -77.66
N ALA A 691 -11.70 5.54 -78.90
CA ALA A 691 -10.94 5.07 -80.05
C ALA A 691 -10.66 6.16 -81.10
N ILE A 692 -9.59 5.95 -81.87
CA ILE A 692 -9.27 6.66 -83.11
C ILE A 692 -9.95 5.91 -84.26
N LYS A 693 -10.61 6.63 -85.16
CA LYS A 693 -11.30 6.06 -86.31
C LYS A 693 -10.79 6.69 -87.60
N MET A 694 -10.47 5.86 -88.58
CA MET A 694 -10.18 6.30 -89.94
C MET A 694 -11.42 6.06 -90.81
N GLU A 695 -11.97 7.12 -91.40
CA GLU A 695 -13.17 7.03 -92.23
C GLU A 695 -12.91 6.55 -93.67
#